data_AF-A0A1V2GZ06-F1
#
_entry.id   AF-A0A1V2GZ06-F1
#
_cell.length_a   1.000
_cell.length_b   1.000
_cell.length_c   1.000
_cell.angle_alpha   90.00
_cell.angle_beta   90.00
_cell.angle_gamma   90.00
#
_symmetry.space_group_name_H-M   'P 1'
#
loop_
_entity.id
_entity.type
_entity.pdbx_description
1 polymer ?
#
loop_
_entity_poly.entity_id
_entity_poly.type
_entity_poly.pdbx_seq_one_letter_code
_entity_poly.pdbx_strand_id
1 'polypeptide(L)'
;MTIMGVYVGNSPAELASYEKWLGRDVDAVHGVVGMANWKDYVSSVDWMTKTLWKGIDNSILWSVPLMVTDGSASLKTAATGSYNNYYASVAKSLLASRAGDNDPIYIRTGWEFNGDWFAWNAIGKEQDFVGAFRQFVDSFRSVSSRFKFEWNVNYAEGGIDPAKAYPGDAYVDIVGMDFYWTPEYQGSDPTAAFNKIANAKYGLKWLESFAAAHGKPTAYSEWGINSNNAGEYLKLVKEWFSTHNVVYQSFWDYTMDKVTSLSDGSLPSAGSAFKDLFGHEDIGGGTTPAPTPTPTPTPTPGTDDNGLPTSGAWTKSITSGSGRDTMTGTDGNDLLTGNGGDTMSGGKGDDTYMVNSANDIVVEKAGQGIDTVSTWIDGYVLPDNVENLILTGTGWNSATGNGLANRIIGNDSANVLNGRGGNDVLTGNGGNDTFVIAKGEGNDVITDFKAGTGAGDVLKLDGFGFKDFAAVKAAAAQSGSDLVINLGDSQTVTLQNVKLASLVADDVSLVNIKAGAAAPVAPATPATPTTPAAPATSPVNLAVSGATTKSFWSGAGADTMNGTDGNDLITASGGDTMVGGKGDDTYVVNSLADKIVEKAGEGVDTVTTWIHGYVLPDNVENFILTGNGWNSATGNALANRITGNDSANVIDGKGGADLLTGMGGNDTFVIAKGQGGDVITDFQLHNGGANGDLLQLKGFGAGATLTNDGNVFTIHAADGSTDTVTLLGVTKLAAADYVFV
;
A
#
# COMPACT_ATOMS: atom_id res chain seq x y z
N MET A 1 -33.51 4.40 -4.40
CA MET A 1 -32.13 3.92 -4.57
C MET A 1 -31.71 3.33 -3.24
N THR A 2 -31.03 2.20 -3.29
CA THR A 2 -30.42 1.55 -2.12
C THR A 2 -29.18 2.35 -1.73
N ILE A 3 -29.09 2.78 -0.47
CA ILE A 3 -27.91 3.49 0.05
C ILE A 3 -26.71 2.53 0.01
N MET A 4 -25.63 2.97 -0.64
CA MET A 4 -24.37 2.26 -0.74
C MET A 4 -23.46 2.63 0.43
N GLY A 5 -23.25 1.68 1.33
CA GLY A 5 -22.39 1.83 2.50
C GLY A 5 -21.08 1.07 2.40
N VAL A 6 -20.11 1.45 3.23
CA VAL A 6 -18.87 0.69 3.45
C VAL A 6 -18.43 0.70 4.91
N TYR A 7 -17.92 -0.42 5.41
CA TYR A 7 -17.14 -0.47 6.64
C TYR A 7 -15.64 -0.51 6.33
N VAL A 8 -14.89 0.43 6.90
CA VAL A 8 -13.45 0.65 6.67
C VAL A 8 -12.70 0.77 8.01
N GLY A 9 -13.05 -0.08 8.98
CA GLY A 9 -12.32 -0.14 10.25
C GLY A 9 -12.47 1.07 11.19
N ASN A 10 -13.57 1.84 11.08
CA ASN A 10 -13.75 3.12 11.77
C ASN A 10 -12.61 4.14 11.50
N SER A 11 -12.18 4.26 10.25
CA SER A 11 -11.12 5.19 9.86
C SER A 11 -11.57 6.13 8.73
N PRO A 12 -11.62 7.46 8.96
CA PRO A 12 -11.84 8.45 7.90
C PRO A 12 -10.77 8.44 6.82
N ALA A 13 -9.53 8.06 7.17
CA ALA A 13 -8.46 7.91 6.19
C ALA A 13 -8.74 6.71 5.26
N GLU A 14 -9.12 5.57 5.83
CA GLU A 14 -9.49 4.39 5.03
C GLU A 14 -10.79 4.65 4.22
N LEU A 15 -11.70 5.47 4.74
CA LEU A 15 -12.88 5.92 3.98
C LEU A 15 -12.46 6.70 2.73
N ALA A 16 -11.59 7.69 2.90
CA ALA A 16 -11.08 8.48 1.77
C ALA A 16 -10.30 7.61 0.78
N SER A 17 -9.48 6.66 1.26
CA SER A 17 -8.78 5.69 0.42
C SER A 17 -9.74 4.78 -0.34
N TYR A 18 -10.80 4.30 0.33
CA TYR A 18 -11.84 3.48 -0.28
C TYR A 18 -12.64 4.26 -1.34
N GLU A 19 -13.08 5.48 -1.06
CA GLU A 19 -13.83 6.32 -2.02
C GLU A 19 -12.97 6.67 -3.24
N LYS A 20 -11.70 7.00 -3.02
CA LYS A 20 -10.71 7.20 -4.10
C LYS A 20 -10.51 5.93 -4.92
N TRP A 21 -10.38 4.76 -4.27
CA TRP A 21 -10.28 3.46 -4.94
C TRP A 21 -11.53 3.12 -5.75
N LEU A 22 -12.71 3.34 -5.16
CA LEU A 22 -14.01 3.07 -5.76
C LEU A 22 -14.29 4.00 -6.96
N GLY A 23 -13.72 5.20 -6.95
CA GLY A 23 -13.91 6.22 -7.98
C GLY A 23 -15.13 7.10 -7.77
N ARG A 24 -15.73 7.07 -6.57
CA ARG A 24 -16.84 7.92 -6.12
C ARG A 24 -16.99 7.89 -4.60
N ASP A 25 -17.65 8.90 -4.07
CA ASP A 25 -18.06 8.92 -2.67
C ASP A 25 -19.15 7.85 -2.41
N VAL A 26 -19.11 7.24 -1.22
CA VAL A 26 -20.15 6.33 -0.76
C VAL A 26 -21.34 7.12 -0.23
N ASP A 27 -22.55 6.55 -0.30
CA ASP A 27 -23.72 7.24 0.26
C ASP A 27 -23.68 7.28 1.80
N ALA A 28 -23.04 6.27 2.41
CA ALA A 28 -22.87 6.18 3.85
C ALA A 28 -21.59 5.45 4.30
N VAL A 29 -21.06 5.82 5.46
CA VAL A 29 -20.04 5.03 6.17
C VAL A 29 -20.68 4.20 7.27
N HIS A 30 -20.15 3.00 7.49
CA HIS A 30 -20.57 2.13 8.59
C HIS A 30 -19.71 2.39 9.83
N GLY A 31 -20.33 2.89 10.89
CA GLY A 31 -19.67 3.13 12.17
C GLY A 31 -19.99 2.03 13.19
N VAL A 32 -18.97 1.42 13.80
CA VAL A 32 -19.14 0.40 14.85
C VAL A 32 -18.72 0.96 16.20
N VAL A 33 -19.65 0.95 17.16
CA VAL A 33 -19.43 1.54 18.49
C VAL A 33 -18.63 0.60 19.41
N GLY A 34 -17.77 1.17 20.25
CA GLY A 34 -17.00 0.45 21.27
C GLY A 34 -17.89 -0.31 22.25
N MET A 35 -17.46 -1.52 22.63
CA MET A 35 -18.27 -2.45 23.43
C MET A 35 -17.52 -3.05 24.61
N ALA A 36 -16.29 -2.60 24.90
CA ALA A 36 -15.44 -3.26 25.90
C ALA A 36 -16.07 -3.19 27.30
N ASN A 37 -16.63 -2.04 27.68
CA ASN A 37 -17.33 -1.80 28.94
C ASN A 37 -18.22 -0.55 28.81
N TRP A 38 -19.06 -0.26 29.80
CA TRP A 38 -20.02 0.86 29.70
C TRP A 38 -19.37 2.25 29.60
N LYS A 39 -18.14 2.40 30.09
CA LYS A 39 -17.38 3.65 29.90
C LYS A 39 -16.98 3.79 28.44
N ASP A 40 -16.37 2.76 27.86
CA ASP A 40 -16.01 2.69 26.44
C ASP A 40 -17.23 2.90 25.53
N TYR A 41 -18.35 2.26 25.86
CA TYR A 41 -19.62 2.37 25.13
C TYR A 41 -20.10 3.82 24.95
N VAL A 42 -20.01 4.63 26.00
CA VAL A 42 -20.42 6.04 25.92
C VAL A 42 -19.30 6.92 25.34
N SER A 43 -18.05 6.71 25.78
CA SER A 43 -16.94 7.57 25.35
C SER A 43 -16.56 7.39 23.88
N SER A 44 -16.68 6.17 23.35
CA SER A 44 -16.42 5.89 21.94
C SER A 44 -17.40 6.64 21.04
N VAL A 45 -18.70 6.61 21.32
CA VAL A 45 -19.71 7.37 20.56
C VAL A 45 -19.43 8.86 20.61
N ASP A 46 -19.10 9.39 21.78
CA ASP A 46 -18.78 10.80 21.95
C ASP A 46 -17.57 11.21 21.12
N TRP A 47 -16.51 10.40 21.14
CA TRP A 47 -15.32 10.62 20.31
C TRP A 47 -15.63 10.45 18.82
N MET A 48 -16.37 9.41 18.43
CA MET A 48 -16.72 9.12 17.04
C MET A 48 -17.52 10.28 16.44
N THR A 49 -18.49 10.80 17.18
CA THR A 49 -19.37 11.88 16.70
C THR A 49 -18.73 13.27 16.73
N LYS A 50 -17.87 13.56 17.70
CA LYS A 50 -17.27 14.89 17.89
C LYS A 50 -15.90 15.04 17.25
N THR A 51 -15.23 13.93 16.94
CA THR A 51 -13.86 13.92 16.45
C THR A 51 -13.72 13.06 15.19
N LEU A 52 -13.98 11.76 15.27
CA LEU A 52 -13.67 10.82 14.16
C LEU A 52 -14.44 11.17 12.87
N TRP A 53 -15.77 11.22 12.96
CA TRP A 53 -16.66 11.48 11.84
C TRP A 53 -17.11 12.94 11.80
N LYS A 54 -16.29 13.84 12.35
CA LYS A 54 -16.61 15.26 12.37
C LYS A 54 -16.37 15.84 10.99
N GLY A 55 -17.44 16.35 10.37
CA GLY A 55 -17.35 17.07 9.09
C GLY A 55 -17.33 16.18 7.86
N ILE A 56 -17.64 14.89 7.99
CA ILE A 56 -17.98 14.06 6.83
C ILE A 56 -19.40 14.40 6.36
N ASP A 57 -19.58 14.46 5.04
CA ASP A 57 -20.89 14.72 4.42
C ASP A 57 -21.73 13.45 4.31
N ASN A 58 -21.08 12.27 4.33
CA ASN A 58 -21.77 10.99 4.21
C ASN A 58 -22.70 10.71 5.41
N SER A 59 -23.76 9.94 5.14
CA SER A 59 -24.57 9.36 6.21
C SER A 59 -23.76 8.35 7.02
N ILE A 60 -24.17 8.07 8.26
CA ILE A 60 -23.53 7.04 9.07
C ILE A 60 -24.55 5.96 9.42
N LEU A 61 -24.25 4.73 9.03
CA LEU A 61 -24.98 3.52 9.43
C LEU A 61 -24.36 3.03 10.74
N TRP A 62 -25.08 3.11 11.86
CA TRP A 62 -24.49 2.84 13.17
C TRP A 62 -24.77 1.42 13.66
N SER A 63 -23.71 0.65 13.89
CA SER A 63 -23.77 -0.56 14.72
C SER A 63 -23.51 -0.20 16.17
N VAL A 64 -24.58 -0.23 16.96
CA VAL A 64 -24.53 0.05 18.40
C VAL A 64 -24.77 -1.26 19.16
N PRO A 65 -23.79 -1.76 19.93
CA PRO A 65 -23.92 -3.01 20.67
C PRO A 65 -25.14 -2.99 21.59
N LEU A 66 -25.85 -4.12 21.68
CA LEU A 66 -26.98 -4.25 22.60
C LEU A 66 -26.52 -4.21 24.05
N MET A 67 -25.29 -4.68 24.31
CA MET A 67 -24.61 -4.61 25.61
C MET A 67 -23.10 -4.78 25.46
N VAL A 68 -22.37 -4.55 26.55
CA VAL A 68 -20.91 -4.61 26.63
C VAL A 68 -20.38 -6.03 26.88
N THR A 69 -19.07 -6.24 26.64
CA THR A 69 -18.44 -7.58 26.60
C THR A 69 -17.53 -7.91 27.79
N ASP A 70 -17.33 -7.01 28.76
CA ASP A 70 -16.57 -7.25 30.01
C ASP A 70 -17.21 -8.25 30.99
N GLY A 71 -18.35 -8.85 30.62
CA GLY A 71 -19.11 -9.78 31.47
C GLY A 71 -19.98 -9.10 32.52
N SER A 72 -20.00 -7.75 32.59
CA SER A 72 -20.87 -7.01 33.50
C SER A 72 -22.34 -6.96 33.05
N ALA A 73 -22.61 -7.33 31.80
CA ALA A 73 -23.93 -7.24 31.19
C ALA A 73 -24.53 -8.60 30.80
N SER A 74 -25.86 -8.65 30.70
CA SER A 74 -26.61 -9.83 30.26
C SER A 74 -27.94 -9.41 29.63
N LEU A 75 -28.45 -10.20 28.67
CA LEU A 75 -29.76 -9.97 28.04
C LEU A 75 -30.88 -9.85 29.06
N LYS A 76 -30.89 -10.75 30.06
CA LYS A 76 -31.89 -10.74 31.14
C LYS A 76 -31.93 -9.42 31.89
N THR A 77 -30.77 -8.81 32.14
CA THR A 77 -30.68 -7.52 32.85
C THR A 77 -30.96 -6.34 31.91
N ALA A 78 -30.59 -6.44 30.63
CA ALA A 78 -30.97 -5.45 29.63
C ALA A 78 -32.50 -5.41 29.43
N ALA A 79 -33.17 -6.57 29.45
CA ALA A 79 -34.63 -6.68 29.33
C ALA A 79 -35.42 -6.01 30.46
N THR A 80 -34.80 -5.78 31.62
CA THR A 80 -35.42 -5.02 32.72
C THR A 80 -35.25 -3.51 32.60
N GLY A 81 -34.53 -3.03 31.58
CA GLY A 81 -34.26 -1.60 31.36
C GLY A 81 -33.10 -1.03 32.18
N SER A 82 -32.31 -1.88 32.84
CA SER A 82 -31.24 -1.46 33.75
C SER A 82 -30.12 -0.67 33.05
N TYR A 83 -29.99 -0.78 31.73
CA TYR A 83 -28.97 -0.09 30.93
C TYR A 83 -29.50 1.11 30.13
N ASN A 84 -30.80 1.45 30.27
CA ASN A 84 -31.46 2.48 29.46
C ASN A 84 -30.79 3.86 29.54
N ASN A 85 -30.17 4.19 30.67
CA ASN A 85 -29.42 5.44 30.82
C ASN A 85 -28.22 5.52 29.85
N TYR A 86 -27.52 4.41 29.63
CA TYR A 86 -26.42 4.34 28.66
C TYR A 86 -26.95 4.46 27.24
N TYR A 87 -28.02 3.75 26.91
CA TYR A 87 -28.68 3.83 25.59
C TYR A 87 -29.16 5.25 25.28
N ALA A 88 -29.84 5.90 26.23
CA ALA A 88 -30.31 7.27 26.07
C ALA A 88 -29.15 8.28 25.98
N SER A 89 -28.02 8.02 26.65
CA SER A 89 -26.81 8.85 26.53
C SER A 89 -26.24 8.78 25.13
N VAL A 90 -26.05 7.56 24.60
CA VAL A 90 -25.57 7.35 23.22
C VAL A 90 -26.51 7.96 22.20
N ALA A 91 -27.83 7.74 22.35
CA ALA A 91 -28.84 8.32 21.47
C ALA A 91 -28.75 9.86 21.43
N LYS A 92 -28.51 10.52 22.57
CA LYS A 92 -28.33 11.99 22.60
C LYS A 92 -27.08 12.44 21.85
N SER A 93 -25.96 11.74 22.01
CA SER A 93 -24.72 12.06 21.31
C SER A 93 -24.87 11.88 19.79
N LEU A 94 -25.49 10.78 19.35
CA LEU A 94 -25.77 10.53 17.94
C LEU A 94 -26.76 11.54 17.34
N LEU A 95 -27.80 11.93 18.08
CA LEU A 95 -28.73 12.96 17.59
C LEU A 95 -28.04 14.32 17.47
N ALA A 96 -27.19 14.67 18.44
CA ALA A 96 -26.51 15.97 18.48
C ALA A 96 -25.51 16.14 17.33
N SER A 97 -24.89 15.06 16.86
CA SER A 97 -23.96 15.10 15.72
C SER A 97 -24.63 15.38 14.37
N ARG A 98 -25.97 15.35 14.34
CA ARG A 98 -26.82 15.62 13.18
C ARG A 98 -27.99 16.54 13.54
N ALA A 99 -27.73 17.53 14.42
CA ALA A 99 -28.76 18.43 14.95
C ALA A 99 -29.38 19.39 13.92
N GLY A 100 -28.80 19.48 12.71
CA GLY A 100 -29.31 20.29 11.58
C GLY A 100 -30.15 19.53 10.56
N ASP A 101 -30.12 18.19 10.59
CA ASP A 101 -30.70 17.36 9.53
C ASP A 101 -32.04 16.79 9.98
N ASN A 102 -32.93 16.48 9.03
CA ASN A 102 -34.17 15.77 9.31
C ASN A 102 -34.13 14.29 8.91
N ASP A 103 -32.98 13.83 8.41
CA ASP A 103 -32.85 12.49 7.85
C ASP A 103 -32.92 11.41 8.94
N PRO A 104 -33.38 10.20 8.57
CA PRO A 104 -33.34 9.04 9.45
C PRO A 104 -31.92 8.74 9.95
N ILE A 105 -31.81 8.28 11.20
CA ILE A 105 -30.55 7.77 11.76
C ILE A 105 -30.71 6.27 11.90
N TYR A 106 -30.04 5.50 11.04
CA TYR A 106 -30.12 4.04 11.04
C TYR A 106 -29.25 3.44 12.14
N ILE A 107 -29.86 2.59 12.97
CA ILE A 107 -29.23 1.90 14.09
C ILE A 107 -29.42 0.39 13.90
N ARG A 108 -28.31 -0.32 13.80
CA ARG A 108 -28.23 -1.78 13.92
C ARG A 108 -27.82 -2.13 15.34
N THR A 109 -28.56 -3.02 15.99
CA THR A 109 -28.22 -3.50 17.34
C THR A 109 -28.54 -4.98 17.51
N GLY A 110 -27.80 -5.64 18.39
CA GLY A 110 -27.98 -7.07 18.66
C GLY A 110 -27.84 -7.93 17.40
N TRP A 111 -26.93 -7.54 16.49
CA TRP A 111 -26.72 -8.23 15.23
C TRP A 111 -26.28 -9.68 15.42
N GLU A 112 -26.58 -10.50 14.41
CA GLU A 112 -26.25 -11.93 14.36
C GLU A 112 -26.65 -12.72 15.62
N PHE A 113 -27.72 -12.29 16.31
CA PHE A 113 -28.16 -12.91 17.56
C PHE A 113 -28.53 -14.40 17.43
N ASN A 114 -28.77 -14.87 16.21
CA ASN A 114 -29.05 -16.26 15.89
C ASN A 114 -27.78 -17.14 15.82
N GLY A 115 -26.58 -16.55 15.86
CA GLY A 115 -25.30 -17.23 16.09
C GLY A 115 -24.94 -17.32 17.58
N ASP A 116 -23.89 -18.06 17.94
CA ASP A 116 -23.43 -18.28 19.33
C ASP A 116 -22.17 -17.48 19.72
N TRP A 117 -21.60 -16.71 18.79
CA TRP A 117 -20.32 -16.01 18.95
C TRP A 117 -20.41 -14.64 19.63
N PHE A 118 -21.60 -14.04 19.74
CA PHE A 118 -21.79 -12.78 20.49
C PHE A 118 -22.43 -13.00 21.86
N ALA A 119 -22.07 -12.15 22.83
CA ALA A 119 -22.62 -12.19 24.20
C ALA A 119 -24.15 -11.98 24.24
N TRP A 120 -24.72 -11.33 23.23
CA TRP A 120 -26.16 -11.10 23.05
C TRP A 120 -26.86 -12.15 22.20
N ASN A 121 -26.27 -13.33 22.00
CA ASN A 121 -26.97 -14.43 21.33
C ASN A 121 -28.31 -14.74 22.02
N ALA A 122 -29.32 -15.02 21.22
CA ALA A 122 -30.67 -15.32 21.69
C ALA A 122 -30.93 -16.83 21.84
N ILE A 123 -29.92 -17.68 21.65
CA ILE A 123 -30.04 -19.14 21.72
C ILE A 123 -30.48 -19.55 23.13
N GLY A 124 -31.73 -20.02 23.25
CA GLY A 124 -32.37 -20.36 24.53
C GLY A 124 -32.67 -19.15 25.43
N LYS A 125 -32.58 -17.93 24.90
CA LYS A 125 -32.75 -16.64 25.59
C LYS A 125 -33.62 -15.69 24.76
N GLU A 126 -34.50 -16.21 23.93
CA GLU A 126 -35.23 -15.46 22.90
C GLU A 126 -36.06 -14.32 23.51
N GLN A 127 -36.73 -14.57 24.63
CA GLN A 127 -37.54 -13.54 25.30
C GLN A 127 -36.71 -12.47 26.00
N ASP A 128 -35.53 -12.84 26.52
CA ASP A 128 -34.61 -11.87 27.10
C ASP A 128 -34.02 -10.97 25.99
N PHE A 129 -33.70 -11.53 24.82
CA PHE A 129 -33.29 -10.75 23.64
C PHE A 129 -34.39 -9.79 23.18
N VAL A 130 -35.62 -10.28 23.03
CA VAL A 130 -36.79 -9.45 22.66
C VAL A 130 -36.98 -8.32 23.66
N GLY A 131 -36.93 -8.61 24.96
CA GLY A 131 -37.04 -7.60 26.01
C GLY A 131 -35.93 -6.55 25.94
N ALA A 132 -34.67 -6.99 25.79
CA ALA A 132 -33.52 -6.11 25.69
C ALA A 132 -33.59 -5.19 24.46
N PHE A 133 -33.93 -5.75 23.29
CA PHE A 133 -34.08 -4.98 22.05
C PHE A 133 -35.16 -3.91 22.19
N ARG A 134 -36.31 -4.25 22.80
CA ARG A 134 -37.39 -3.28 23.04
C ARG A 134 -36.95 -2.14 23.96
N GLN A 135 -36.27 -2.46 25.07
CA GLN A 135 -35.74 -1.45 26.00
C GLN A 135 -34.74 -0.50 25.32
N PHE A 136 -33.88 -1.05 24.46
CA PHE A 136 -32.95 -0.27 23.65
C PHE A 136 -33.68 0.70 22.71
N VAL A 137 -34.62 0.18 21.92
CA VAL A 137 -35.42 0.96 20.97
C VAL A 137 -36.21 2.07 21.67
N ASP A 138 -36.90 1.73 22.76
CA ASP A 138 -37.67 2.71 23.54
C ASP A 138 -36.77 3.81 24.11
N SER A 139 -35.57 3.45 24.59
CA SER A 139 -34.60 4.42 25.10
C SER A 139 -34.15 5.41 24.03
N PHE A 140 -33.81 4.93 22.83
CA PHE A 140 -33.43 5.80 21.72
C PHE A 140 -34.61 6.62 21.20
N ARG A 141 -35.80 6.02 21.04
CA ARG A 141 -36.98 6.74 20.56
C ARG A 141 -37.53 7.75 21.55
N SER A 142 -37.26 7.58 22.85
CA SER A 142 -37.52 8.60 23.86
C SER A 142 -36.69 9.88 23.65
N VAL A 143 -35.55 9.77 22.96
CA VAL A 143 -34.69 10.90 22.59
C VAL A 143 -35.13 11.49 21.26
N SER A 144 -35.43 10.67 20.24
CA SER A 144 -35.94 11.15 18.95
C SER A 144 -36.61 10.04 18.12
N SER A 145 -37.67 10.39 17.40
CA SER A 145 -38.31 9.49 16.42
C SER A 145 -37.53 9.31 15.12
N ARG A 146 -36.41 10.03 14.94
CA ARG A 146 -35.54 9.90 13.76
C ARG A 146 -34.77 8.59 13.72
N PHE A 147 -34.57 7.94 14.86
CA PHE A 147 -33.88 6.66 14.91
C PHE A 147 -34.71 5.54 14.27
N LYS A 148 -34.09 4.82 13.34
CA LYS A 148 -34.65 3.65 12.64
C LYS A 148 -33.87 2.42 13.01
N PHE A 149 -34.57 1.36 13.42
CA PHE A 149 -33.95 0.18 14.00
C PHE A 149 -34.00 -0.99 13.05
N GLU A 150 -32.81 -1.52 12.78
CA GLU A 150 -32.63 -2.77 12.07
C GLU A 150 -32.61 -3.94 13.07
N TRP A 151 -33.41 -4.96 12.77
CA TRP A 151 -33.30 -6.27 13.39
C TRP A 151 -32.53 -7.19 12.45
N ASN A 152 -31.29 -7.50 12.82
CA ASN A 152 -30.30 -8.12 11.94
C ASN A 152 -30.06 -9.61 12.27
N VAL A 153 -30.08 -10.46 11.25
CA VAL A 153 -29.82 -11.91 11.34
C VAL A 153 -28.55 -12.30 10.57
N ASN A 154 -27.89 -13.37 10.97
CA ASN A 154 -26.87 -14.02 10.12
C ASN A 154 -27.54 -15.06 9.20
N TYR A 155 -27.09 -15.16 7.94
CA TYR A 155 -27.65 -16.09 6.94
C TYR A 155 -27.42 -17.58 7.24
N ALA A 156 -26.36 -17.91 7.98
CA ALA A 156 -25.99 -19.30 8.26
C ALA A 156 -27.09 -19.98 9.10
N GLU A 157 -27.11 -21.31 9.12
CA GLU A 157 -28.01 -22.06 10.01
C GLU A 157 -27.62 -21.82 11.47
N GLY A 158 -28.11 -20.71 12.03
CA GLY A 158 -27.95 -20.35 13.43
C GLY A 158 -28.65 -21.35 14.36
N GLY A 159 -28.20 -21.41 15.61
CA GLY A 159 -28.70 -22.34 16.61
C GLY A 159 -30.18 -22.16 17.02
N ILE A 160 -30.87 -21.18 16.41
CA ILE A 160 -32.30 -20.89 16.62
C ILE A 160 -33.01 -20.50 15.31
N ASP A 161 -34.33 -20.60 15.35
CA ASP A 161 -35.21 -19.90 14.42
C ASP A 161 -35.24 -18.41 14.77
N PRO A 162 -34.71 -17.51 13.90
CA PRO A 162 -34.64 -16.09 14.20
C PRO A 162 -36.01 -15.49 14.52
N ALA A 163 -37.09 -15.96 13.88
CA ALA A 163 -38.44 -15.43 14.10
C ALA A 163 -38.90 -15.50 15.57
N LYS A 164 -38.35 -16.42 16.36
CA LYS A 164 -38.65 -16.54 17.81
C LYS A 164 -38.14 -15.38 18.64
N ALA A 165 -37.12 -14.67 18.15
CA ALA A 165 -36.52 -13.51 18.80
C ALA A 165 -36.93 -12.19 18.12
N TYR A 166 -37.96 -12.20 17.26
CA TYR A 166 -38.46 -10.99 16.62
C TYR A 166 -39.17 -10.08 17.64
N PRO A 167 -38.73 -8.83 17.83
CA PRO A 167 -39.26 -7.96 18.88
C PRO A 167 -40.64 -7.35 18.53
N GLY A 168 -41.12 -7.56 17.30
CA GLY A 168 -42.43 -7.11 16.81
C GLY A 168 -42.34 -5.83 15.99
N ASP A 169 -43.32 -5.65 15.09
CA ASP A 169 -43.33 -4.60 14.05
C ASP A 169 -43.21 -3.18 14.59
N ALA A 170 -43.66 -2.96 15.83
CA ALA A 170 -43.56 -1.66 16.48
C ALA A 170 -42.11 -1.28 16.78
N TYR A 171 -41.20 -2.23 16.93
CA TYR A 171 -39.81 -2.02 17.34
C TYR A 171 -38.79 -2.17 16.22
N VAL A 172 -39.22 -2.68 15.06
CA VAL A 172 -38.35 -2.92 13.90
C VAL A 172 -38.79 -2.02 12.76
N ASP A 173 -37.88 -1.19 12.26
CA ASP A 173 -38.10 -0.40 11.05
C ASP A 173 -37.60 -1.16 9.81
N ILE A 174 -36.54 -1.96 9.96
CA ILE A 174 -35.84 -2.66 8.86
C ILE A 174 -35.49 -4.09 9.29
N VAL A 175 -35.66 -5.06 8.41
CA VAL A 175 -35.22 -6.45 8.63
C VAL A 175 -33.90 -6.66 7.90
N GLY A 176 -32.83 -6.93 8.62
CA GLY A 176 -31.49 -6.91 8.07
C GLY A 176 -30.76 -8.23 8.10
N MET A 177 -29.72 -8.37 7.29
CA MET A 177 -28.87 -9.55 7.27
C MET A 177 -27.39 -9.24 7.11
N ASP A 178 -26.57 -10.02 7.81
CA ASP A 178 -25.15 -10.15 7.55
C ASP A 178 -24.88 -11.45 6.74
N PHE A 179 -24.13 -11.34 5.63
CA PHE A 179 -23.76 -12.49 4.82
C PHE A 179 -22.41 -12.33 4.12
N TYR A 180 -21.62 -13.41 4.11
CA TYR A 180 -20.28 -13.40 3.55
C TYR A 180 -20.08 -14.60 2.64
N TRP A 181 -19.37 -14.40 1.53
CA TRP A 181 -18.88 -15.51 0.73
C TRP A 181 -17.45 -15.86 1.10
N THR A 182 -17.28 -17.04 1.68
CA THR A 182 -15.99 -17.65 1.95
C THR A 182 -15.93 -18.99 1.20
N PRO A 183 -14.98 -19.19 0.27
CA PRO A 183 -14.89 -20.42 -0.53
C PRO A 183 -14.86 -21.71 0.29
N GLU A 184 -14.32 -21.67 1.51
CA GLU A 184 -14.33 -22.79 2.46
C GLU A 184 -15.75 -23.30 2.74
N TYR A 185 -16.72 -22.40 2.91
CA TYR A 185 -18.07 -22.76 3.33
C TYR A 185 -19.03 -22.90 2.15
N GLN A 186 -18.88 -22.08 1.10
CA GLN A 186 -19.82 -22.06 -0.03
C GLN A 186 -19.30 -22.74 -1.29
N GLY A 187 -18.02 -23.08 -1.35
CA GLY A 187 -17.34 -23.49 -2.58
C GLY A 187 -16.82 -22.29 -3.37
N SER A 188 -15.96 -22.58 -4.35
CA SER A 188 -15.29 -21.58 -5.19
C SER A 188 -16.08 -21.16 -6.44
N ASP A 189 -17.19 -21.83 -6.74
CA ASP A 189 -18.08 -21.44 -7.84
C ASP A 189 -18.96 -20.24 -7.43
N PRO A 190 -18.85 -19.09 -8.11
CA PRO A 190 -19.48 -17.85 -7.65
C PRO A 190 -21.02 -17.93 -7.65
N THR A 191 -21.59 -18.55 -8.68
CA THR A 191 -23.04 -18.68 -8.85
C THR A 191 -23.62 -19.67 -7.84
N ALA A 192 -22.95 -20.80 -7.61
CA ALA A 192 -23.35 -21.76 -6.60
C ALA A 192 -23.22 -21.17 -5.19
N ALA A 193 -22.19 -20.35 -4.94
CA ALA A 193 -22.01 -19.68 -3.67
C ALA A 193 -23.15 -18.69 -3.36
N PHE A 194 -23.48 -17.81 -4.32
CA PHE A 194 -24.63 -16.90 -4.20
C PHE A 194 -25.92 -17.70 -3.97
N ASN A 195 -26.16 -18.73 -4.76
CA ASN A 195 -27.35 -19.57 -4.61
C ASN A 195 -27.41 -20.26 -3.24
N LYS A 196 -26.27 -20.69 -2.69
CA LYS A 196 -26.24 -21.32 -1.36
C LYS A 196 -26.62 -20.34 -0.27
N ILE A 197 -26.15 -19.09 -0.34
CA ILE A 197 -26.51 -18.02 0.60
C ILE A 197 -27.98 -17.63 0.43
N ALA A 198 -28.42 -17.40 -0.81
CA ALA A 198 -29.79 -16.99 -1.11
C ALA A 198 -30.84 -18.03 -0.70
N ASN A 199 -30.52 -19.32 -0.85
CA ASN A 199 -31.43 -20.44 -0.53
C ASN A 199 -31.16 -21.07 0.85
N ALA A 200 -30.24 -20.54 1.66
CA ALA A 200 -30.07 -21.00 3.03
C ALA A 200 -31.39 -20.89 3.80
N LYS A 201 -31.57 -21.73 4.82
CA LYS A 201 -32.83 -21.80 5.60
C LYS A 201 -33.31 -20.44 6.09
N TYR A 202 -32.37 -19.60 6.54
CA TYR A 202 -32.61 -18.20 6.94
C TYR A 202 -31.82 -17.22 6.05
N GLY A 203 -31.57 -17.61 4.79
CA GLY A 203 -30.86 -16.83 3.78
C GLY A 203 -31.72 -15.75 3.13
N LEU A 204 -31.19 -15.13 2.06
CA LEU A 204 -31.75 -13.91 1.47
C LEU A 204 -33.25 -14.05 1.12
N LYS A 205 -33.69 -15.18 0.55
CA LYS A 205 -35.10 -15.42 0.21
C LYS A 205 -36.01 -15.48 1.43
N TRP A 206 -35.52 -16.07 2.53
CA TRP A 206 -36.27 -16.11 3.78
C TRP A 206 -36.41 -14.70 4.35
N LEU A 207 -35.33 -13.91 4.34
CA LEU A 207 -35.34 -12.53 4.83
C LEU A 207 -36.35 -11.67 4.08
N GLU A 208 -36.32 -11.69 2.75
CA GLU A 208 -37.27 -10.92 1.92
C GLU A 208 -38.71 -11.36 2.19
N SER A 209 -38.96 -12.66 2.31
CA SER A 209 -40.30 -13.19 2.62
C SER A 209 -40.77 -12.77 4.01
N PHE A 210 -39.88 -12.82 5.00
CA PHE A 210 -40.17 -12.41 6.38
C PHE A 210 -40.44 -10.90 6.45
N ALA A 211 -39.56 -10.08 5.87
CA ALA A 211 -39.72 -8.64 5.81
C ALA A 211 -41.04 -8.24 5.14
N ALA A 212 -41.37 -8.86 4.00
CA ALA A 212 -42.63 -8.63 3.30
C ALA A 212 -43.86 -9.00 4.16
N ALA A 213 -43.81 -10.12 4.88
CA ALA A 213 -44.89 -10.53 5.79
C ALA A 213 -45.12 -9.55 6.94
N HIS A 214 -44.08 -8.79 7.33
CA HIS A 214 -44.11 -7.77 8.36
C HIS A 214 -44.23 -6.33 7.80
N GLY A 215 -44.38 -6.17 6.48
CA GLY A 215 -44.47 -4.88 5.80
C GLY A 215 -43.22 -4.00 5.99
N LYS A 216 -42.04 -4.62 6.07
CA LYS A 216 -40.75 -3.95 6.30
C LYS A 216 -39.87 -4.02 5.05
N PRO A 217 -39.03 -3.01 4.80
CA PRO A 217 -37.94 -3.13 3.84
C PRO A 217 -36.78 -3.96 4.43
N THR A 218 -35.82 -4.29 3.58
CA THR A 218 -34.62 -5.04 3.97
C THR A 218 -33.36 -4.18 3.98
N ALA A 219 -32.32 -4.65 4.67
CA ALA A 219 -30.97 -4.09 4.58
C ALA A 219 -29.92 -5.19 4.69
N TYR A 220 -28.73 -4.91 4.17
CA TYR A 220 -27.61 -5.85 4.16
C TYR A 220 -26.40 -5.19 4.79
N SER A 221 -26.40 -5.18 6.12
CA SER A 221 -25.55 -4.31 6.93
C SER A 221 -24.11 -4.75 7.02
N GLU A 222 -23.85 -6.01 6.75
CA GLU A 222 -22.51 -6.48 6.46
C GLU A 222 -22.59 -7.51 5.35
N TRP A 223 -21.87 -7.26 4.26
CA TRP A 223 -21.57 -8.31 3.32
C TRP A 223 -20.20 -8.14 2.72
N GLY A 224 -19.62 -9.25 2.29
CA GLY A 224 -18.24 -9.29 1.84
C GLY A 224 -17.89 -10.59 1.15
N ILE A 225 -16.68 -10.62 0.62
CA ILE A 225 -16.15 -11.75 -0.14
C ILE A 225 -14.74 -12.08 0.33
N ASN A 226 -14.35 -13.35 0.16
CA ASN A 226 -12.98 -13.81 0.35
C ASN A 226 -12.57 -14.69 -0.84
N SER A 227 -12.76 -14.16 -2.05
CA SER A 227 -12.37 -14.84 -3.28
C SER A 227 -12.08 -13.81 -4.36
N ASN A 228 -10.97 -13.99 -5.07
CA ASN A 228 -10.64 -13.13 -6.20
C ASN A 228 -11.50 -13.48 -7.44
N ASN A 229 -12.12 -14.67 -7.47
CA ASN A 229 -13.04 -15.09 -8.52
C ASN A 229 -14.48 -14.62 -8.24
N ALA A 230 -14.70 -13.34 -7.91
CA ALA A 230 -16.01 -12.88 -7.43
C ALA A 230 -16.90 -12.11 -8.40
N GLY A 231 -16.46 -11.87 -9.64
CA GLY A 231 -17.21 -11.02 -10.56
C GLY A 231 -18.67 -11.43 -10.76
N GLU A 232 -18.94 -12.73 -10.97
CA GLU A 232 -20.32 -13.21 -11.15
C GLU A 232 -21.13 -13.19 -9.84
N TYR A 233 -20.50 -13.48 -8.70
CA TYR A 233 -21.14 -13.36 -7.40
C TYR A 233 -21.58 -11.91 -7.12
N LEU A 234 -20.69 -10.94 -7.38
CA LEU A 234 -20.95 -9.51 -7.20
C LEU A 234 -22.07 -9.01 -8.11
N LYS A 235 -22.15 -9.49 -9.36
CA LYS A 235 -23.27 -9.20 -10.28
C LYS A 235 -24.61 -9.65 -9.71
N LEU A 236 -24.68 -10.88 -9.20
CA LEU A 236 -25.90 -11.44 -8.61
C LEU A 236 -26.31 -10.69 -7.33
N VAL A 237 -25.35 -10.27 -6.52
CA VAL A 237 -25.61 -9.41 -5.35
C VAL A 237 -26.14 -8.04 -5.76
N LYS A 238 -25.53 -7.39 -6.76
CA LYS A 238 -26.00 -6.11 -7.31
C LYS A 238 -27.41 -6.22 -7.90
N GLU A 239 -27.70 -7.28 -8.65
CA GLU A 239 -29.04 -7.57 -9.18
C GLU A 239 -30.04 -7.76 -8.03
N TRP A 240 -29.67 -8.50 -6.99
CA TRP A 240 -30.50 -8.69 -5.80
C TRP A 240 -30.88 -7.36 -5.16
N PHE A 241 -29.89 -6.50 -4.89
CA PHE A 241 -30.13 -5.18 -4.30
C PHE A 241 -30.97 -4.26 -5.17
N SER A 242 -30.92 -4.42 -6.50
CA SER A 242 -31.66 -3.60 -7.46
C SER A 242 -33.11 -4.07 -7.66
N THR A 243 -33.41 -5.33 -7.35
CA THR A 243 -34.71 -5.97 -7.60
C THR A 243 -35.57 -6.14 -6.35
N HIS A 244 -35.04 -5.83 -5.17
CA HIS A 244 -35.71 -5.97 -3.88
C HIS A 244 -35.87 -4.62 -3.15
N ASN A 245 -36.68 -4.60 -2.09
CA ASN A 245 -36.97 -3.39 -1.32
C ASN A 245 -35.86 -3.11 -0.29
N VAL A 246 -34.65 -2.87 -0.78
CA VAL A 246 -33.45 -2.69 0.04
C VAL A 246 -33.27 -1.20 0.37
N VAL A 247 -33.20 -0.87 1.66
CA VAL A 247 -32.93 0.50 2.13
C VAL A 247 -31.45 0.85 1.97
N TYR A 248 -30.59 -0.04 2.47
CA TYR A 248 -29.14 0.13 2.38
C TYR A 248 -28.43 -1.23 2.35
N GLN A 249 -27.21 -1.18 1.86
CA GLN A 249 -26.23 -2.25 1.97
C GLN A 249 -24.93 -1.64 2.46
N SER A 250 -24.09 -2.40 3.16
CA SER A 250 -22.75 -1.97 3.55
C SER A 250 -21.73 -3.06 3.26
N PHE A 251 -20.81 -2.76 2.35
CA PHE A 251 -19.73 -3.68 2.00
C PHE A 251 -18.64 -3.64 3.08
N TRP A 252 -18.17 -4.81 3.50
CA TRP A 252 -17.14 -4.93 4.51
C TRP A 252 -15.75 -4.90 3.88
N ASP A 253 -15.18 -3.69 3.76
CA ASP A 253 -13.85 -3.46 3.20
C ASP A 253 -12.78 -3.38 4.29
N TYR A 254 -12.63 -4.47 5.03
CA TYR A 254 -11.62 -4.60 6.08
C TYR A 254 -11.27 -6.08 6.30
N THR A 255 -10.01 -6.44 6.09
CA THR A 255 -9.57 -7.84 6.10
C THR A 255 -9.73 -8.48 7.49
N MET A 256 -10.43 -9.62 7.54
CA MET A 256 -10.62 -10.46 8.74
C MET A 256 -10.77 -11.94 8.32
N ASP A 257 -10.88 -12.86 9.28
CA ASP A 257 -10.91 -14.32 9.06
C ASP A 257 -11.81 -14.83 7.91
N LYS A 258 -12.91 -14.11 7.57
CA LYS A 258 -13.92 -14.54 6.58
C LYS A 258 -14.10 -13.61 5.38
N VAL A 259 -13.41 -12.47 5.37
CA VAL A 259 -13.60 -11.38 4.40
C VAL A 259 -12.27 -10.72 4.13
N THR A 260 -12.02 -10.38 2.87
CA THR A 260 -10.80 -9.69 2.46
C THR A 260 -11.18 -8.36 1.87
N SER A 261 -10.45 -7.29 2.23
CA SER A 261 -10.65 -5.98 1.63
C SER A 261 -10.44 -6.05 0.11
N LEU A 262 -11.23 -5.26 -0.62
CA LEU A 262 -11.05 -5.06 -2.04
C LEU A 262 -10.17 -3.85 -2.33
N SER A 263 -10.22 -2.83 -1.46
CA SER A 263 -9.47 -1.58 -1.67
C SER A 263 -7.97 -1.70 -1.38
N ASP A 264 -7.55 -2.69 -0.58
CA ASP A 264 -6.13 -2.98 -0.33
C ASP A 264 -5.43 -3.74 -1.48
N GLY A 265 -6.19 -4.11 -2.52
CA GLY A 265 -5.66 -4.82 -3.70
C GLY A 265 -5.48 -6.33 -3.52
N SER A 266 -5.83 -6.91 -2.37
CA SER A 266 -5.69 -8.35 -2.08
C SER A 266 -6.52 -9.23 -3.01
N LEU A 267 -7.66 -8.72 -3.51
CA LEU A 267 -8.54 -9.41 -4.44
C LEU A 267 -8.73 -8.56 -5.72
N PRO A 268 -7.72 -8.44 -6.59
CA PRO A 268 -7.70 -7.44 -7.67
C PRO A 268 -8.80 -7.63 -8.74
N SER A 269 -9.09 -8.88 -9.13
CA SER A 269 -10.14 -9.18 -10.11
C SER A 269 -11.54 -8.98 -9.53
N ALA A 270 -11.74 -9.34 -8.26
CA ALA A 270 -12.97 -9.06 -7.55
C ALA A 270 -13.17 -7.56 -7.31
N GLY A 271 -12.10 -6.85 -6.95
CA GLY A 271 -12.09 -5.40 -6.77
C GLY A 271 -12.44 -4.65 -8.04
N SER A 272 -11.86 -5.05 -9.19
CA SER A 272 -12.24 -4.51 -10.50
C SER A 272 -13.74 -4.70 -10.78
N ALA A 273 -14.24 -5.94 -10.62
CA ALA A 273 -15.66 -6.21 -10.86
C ALA A 273 -16.59 -5.46 -9.89
N PHE A 274 -16.15 -5.23 -8.65
CA PHE A 274 -16.89 -4.42 -7.69
C PHE A 274 -16.98 -2.96 -8.16
N LYS A 275 -15.88 -2.36 -8.58
CA LYS A 275 -15.86 -0.99 -9.11
C LYS A 275 -16.75 -0.84 -10.34
N ASP A 276 -16.74 -1.81 -11.26
CA ASP A 276 -17.62 -1.78 -12.43
C ASP A 276 -19.12 -1.76 -12.07
N LEU A 277 -19.49 -2.44 -10.98
CA LEU A 277 -20.88 -2.63 -10.55
C LEU A 277 -21.38 -1.56 -9.57
N PHE A 278 -20.48 -1.02 -8.75
CA PHE A 278 -20.80 -0.15 -7.60
C PHE A 278 -20.11 1.22 -7.67
N GLY A 279 -19.08 1.38 -8.51
CA GLY A 279 -18.32 2.63 -8.67
C GLY A 279 -19.02 3.71 -9.51
N HIS A 280 -20.23 3.44 -10.03
CA HIS A 280 -21.03 4.41 -10.78
C HIS A 280 -22.44 4.53 -10.20
N GLU A 281 -23.03 5.72 -10.24
CA GLU A 281 -24.44 5.90 -9.91
C GLU A 281 -25.33 5.24 -10.97
N ASP A 282 -26.34 4.47 -10.53
CA ASP A 282 -27.34 3.89 -11.42
C ASP A 282 -28.21 5.00 -12.03
N ILE A 283 -27.80 5.54 -13.17
CA ILE A 283 -28.66 6.38 -13.99
C ILE A 283 -29.63 5.43 -14.71
N GLY A 284 -30.78 5.19 -14.08
CA GLY A 284 -31.81 4.25 -14.54
C GLY A 284 -32.08 4.33 -16.04
N GLY A 285 -31.85 3.20 -16.73
CA GLY A 285 -31.98 3.08 -18.17
C GLY A 285 -33.41 3.34 -18.68
N GLY A 286 -33.54 4.30 -19.59
CA GLY A 286 -34.66 4.47 -20.50
C GLY A 286 -34.12 4.61 -21.92
N THR A 287 -34.52 3.72 -22.82
CA THR A 287 -34.10 3.69 -24.22
C THR A 287 -34.63 4.89 -25.01
N THR A 288 -33.74 5.77 -25.46
CA THR A 288 -33.98 6.67 -26.61
C THR A 288 -32.72 6.78 -27.46
N PRO A 289 -32.82 6.70 -28.80
CA PRO A 289 -31.65 6.70 -29.68
C PRO A 289 -30.97 8.08 -29.66
N ALA A 290 -29.63 8.04 -29.72
CA ALA A 290 -28.76 9.20 -29.70
C ALA A 290 -29.16 10.26 -30.75
N PRO A 291 -29.19 11.56 -30.41
CA PRO A 291 -29.15 12.61 -31.41
C PRO A 291 -27.72 12.71 -31.97
N THR A 292 -27.64 12.80 -33.28
CA THR A 292 -26.42 12.94 -34.09
C THR A 292 -25.54 14.11 -33.61
N PRO A 293 -24.21 13.96 -33.53
CA PRO A 293 -23.34 14.99 -32.97
C PRO A 293 -23.26 16.22 -33.87
N THR A 294 -23.39 17.40 -33.27
CA THR A 294 -22.96 18.68 -33.87
C THR A 294 -21.55 18.99 -33.34
N PRO A 295 -20.56 19.34 -34.18
CA PRO A 295 -19.16 19.36 -33.77
C PRO A 295 -18.77 20.69 -33.14
N THR A 296 -18.37 20.74 -31.86
CA THR A 296 -17.42 21.74 -31.28
C THR A 296 -17.12 21.42 -29.80
N PRO A 297 -15.99 21.89 -29.21
CA PRO A 297 -14.57 21.76 -29.56
C PRO A 297 -13.84 20.73 -28.66
N THR A 298 -12.61 20.38 -29.03
CA THR A 298 -11.64 19.59 -28.26
C THR A 298 -11.54 20.02 -26.78
N PRO A 299 -11.58 19.11 -25.80
CA PRO A 299 -11.27 19.46 -24.41
C PRO A 299 -9.79 19.82 -24.31
N THR A 300 -9.48 20.94 -23.66
CA THR A 300 -8.11 21.34 -23.31
C THR A 300 -7.78 20.67 -21.97
N PRO A 301 -6.55 20.19 -21.74
CA PRO A 301 -6.18 19.58 -20.47
C PRO A 301 -6.39 20.52 -19.29
N GLY A 302 -6.88 19.98 -18.17
CA GLY A 302 -6.98 20.70 -16.91
C GLY A 302 -5.62 20.83 -16.25
N THR A 303 -5.41 21.94 -15.53
CA THR A 303 -4.34 22.08 -14.56
C THR A 303 -4.91 21.99 -13.15
N ASP A 304 -4.18 21.39 -12.22
CA ASP A 304 -4.49 21.46 -10.80
C ASP A 304 -4.29 22.89 -10.23
N ASP A 305 -4.52 23.05 -8.93
CA ASP A 305 -4.30 24.30 -8.18
C ASP A 305 -2.83 24.77 -8.15
N ASN A 306 -1.90 23.91 -8.58
CA ASN A 306 -0.47 24.17 -8.71
C ASN A 306 -0.03 24.41 -10.16
N GLY A 307 -0.98 24.38 -11.11
CA GLY A 307 -0.71 24.68 -12.51
C GLY A 307 -0.08 23.53 -13.29
N LEU A 308 0.02 22.32 -12.71
CA LEU A 308 0.52 21.14 -13.42
C LEU A 308 -0.61 20.39 -14.12
N PRO A 309 -0.31 19.72 -15.24
CA PRO A 309 -1.35 19.09 -16.04
C PRO A 309 -1.86 17.80 -15.39
N THR A 310 -3.18 17.65 -15.26
CA THR A 310 -3.82 16.42 -14.80
C THR A 310 -4.30 15.60 -15.99
N SER A 311 -4.09 14.29 -15.99
CA SER A 311 -4.62 13.41 -17.04
C SER A 311 -6.15 13.46 -17.09
N GLY A 312 -6.72 13.58 -18.29
CA GLY A 312 -8.15 13.48 -18.49
C GLY A 312 -8.67 12.05 -18.28
N ALA A 313 -9.96 11.91 -17.96
CA ALA A 313 -10.59 10.61 -17.77
C ALA A 313 -10.40 9.70 -18.99
N TRP A 314 -9.93 8.47 -18.77
CA TRP A 314 -9.81 7.48 -19.83
C TRP A 314 -11.18 7.17 -20.44
N THR A 315 -11.17 6.79 -21.70
CA THR A 315 -12.34 6.52 -22.54
C THR A 315 -12.40 5.06 -22.98
N LYS A 316 -11.31 4.31 -22.80
CA LYS A 316 -11.21 2.89 -23.13
C LYS A 316 -10.20 2.20 -22.22
N SER A 317 -10.47 0.94 -21.89
CA SER A 317 -9.56 0.08 -21.13
C SER A 317 -9.02 -1.02 -22.03
N ILE A 318 -7.71 -1.24 -21.96
CA ILE A 318 -6.97 -2.25 -22.71
C ILE A 318 -6.16 -3.04 -21.69
N THR A 319 -6.32 -4.36 -21.68
CA THR A 319 -5.69 -5.24 -20.70
C THR A 319 -5.04 -6.41 -21.44
N SER A 320 -3.76 -6.66 -21.18
CA SER A 320 -3.03 -7.79 -21.77
C SER A 320 -3.40 -9.12 -21.11
N GLY A 321 -2.98 -10.22 -21.75
CA GLY A 321 -3.05 -11.54 -21.16
C GLY A 321 -1.88 -11.75 -20.19
N SER A 322 -1.77 -12.96 -19.65
CA SER A 322 -0.55 -13.38 -18.95
C SER A 322 0.58 -13.57 -19.99
N GLY A 323 1.74 -12.95 -19.80
CA GLY A 323 2.88 -13.15 -20.71
C GLY A 323 3.73 -11.90 -20.90
N ARG A 324 4.34 -11.75 -22.07
CA ARG A 324 4.92 -10.48 -22.52
C ARG A 324 4.19 -10.07 -23.78
N ASP A 325 3.33 -9.08 -23.66
CA ASP A 325 2.48 -8.58 -24.73
C ASP A 325 2.92 -7.16 -25.16
N THR A 326 2.63 -6.80 -26.41
CA THR A 326 2.74 -5.42 -26.87
C THR A 326 1.34 -4.83 -26.97
N MET A 327 1.07 -3.81 -26.18
CA MET A 327 -0.20 -3.11 -26.11
C MET A 327 -0.06 -1.76 -26.80
N THR A 328 -1.02 -1.44 -27.66
CA THR A 328 -1.13 -0.12 -28.29
C THR A 328 -2.53 0.42 -28.07
N GLY A 329 -2.61 1.60 -27.47
CA GLY A 329 -3.84 2.37 -27.33
C GLY A 329 -4.23 3.08 -28.61
N THR A 330 -4.99 4.15 -28.46
CA THR A 330 -5.70 4.87 -29.49
C THR A 330 -5.25 6.34 -29.52
N ASP A 331 -5.98 7.20 -30.22
CA ASP A 331 -5.71 8.65 -30.23
C ASP A 331 -6.48 9.39 -29.12
N GLY A 332 -7.14 8.67 -28.21
CA GLY A 332 -7.82 9.24 -27.03
C GLY A 332 -7.36 8.56 -25.75
N ASN A 333 -7.72 9.16 -24.62
CA ASN A 333 -7.28 8.76 -23.28
C ASN A 333 -7.62 7.28 -23.01
N ASP A 334 -6.63 6.47 -22.72
CA ASP A 334 -6.75 5.03 -22.54
C ASP A 334 -6.17 4.58 -21.19
N LEU A 335 -6.76 3.53 -20.61
CA LEU A 335 -6.17 2.78 -19.50
C LEU A 335 -5.51 1.54 -20.06
N LEU A 336 -4.20 1.41 -19.90
CA LEU A 336 -3.43 0.25 -20.30
C LEU A 336 -2.99 -0.51 -19.04
N THR A 337 -3.41 -1.77 -18.92
CA THR A 337 -3.05 -2.64 -17.79
C THR A 337 -2.28 -3.86 -18.28
N GLY A 338 -0.99 -3.91 -17.91
CA GLY A 338 -0.19 -5.12 -18.06
C GLY A 338 -0.66 -6.21 -17.10
N ASN A 339 -0.54 -7.49 -17.45
CA ASN A 339 -0.75 -8.64 -16.55
C ASN A 339 0.47 -9.58 -16.60
N GLY A 340 1.61 -9.04 -17.01
CA GLY A 340 2.83 -9.75 -17.36
C GLY A 340 4.05 -8.83 -17.42
N GLY A 341 4.99 -9.04 -18.34
CA GLY A 341 6.12 -8.12 -18.59
C GLY A 341 5.90 -7.41 -19.91
N ASP A 342 5.01 -6.43 -19.92
CA ASP A 342 4.34 -5.94 -21.11
C ASP A 342 4.95 -4.63 -21.62
N THR A 343 4.94 -4.42 -22.93
CA THR A 343 5.26 -3.10 -23.52
C THR A 343 3.98 -2.37 -23.85
N MET A 344 3.75 -1.23 -23.20
CA MET A 344 2.53 -0.43 -23.31
C MET A 344 2.83 0.91 -23.99
N SER A 345 2.07 1.24 -25.05
CA SER A 345 2.11 2.55 -25.70
C SER A 345 0.68 3.05 -25.89
N GLY A 346 0.36 4.20 -25.29
CA GLY A 346 -0.98 4.75 -25.15
C GLY A 346 -1.46 5.42 -26.43
N GLY A 347 -0.57 6.16 -27.09
CA GLY A 347 -0.89 6.76 -28.38
C GLY A 347 -1.01 8.27 -28.22
N LYS A 348 -2.12 8.89 -28.59
CA LYS A 348 -2.36 10.31 -28.24
C LYS A 348 -3.49 10.35 -27.21
N GLY A 349 -3.63 11.47 -26.52
CA GLY A 349 -4.57 11.60 -25.42
C GLY A 349 -3.84 11.38 -24.10
N ASP A 350 -4.54 11.61 -23.00
CA ASP A 350 -3.98 11.48 -21.66
C ASP A 350 -4.16 10.04 -21.20
N ASP A 351 -3.11 9.25 -21.28
CA ASP A 351 -3.15 7.81 -21.06
C ASP A 351 -2.71 7.45 -19.63
N THR A 352 -3.29 6.38 -19.09
CA THR A 352 -2.94 5.84 -17.78
C THR A 352 -2.39 4.43 -17.93
N TYR A 353 -1.18 4.22 -17.44
CA TYR A 353 -0.47 2.96 -17.45
C TYR A 353 -0.48 2.34 -16.05
N MET A 354 -1.12 1.18 -15.89
CA MET A 354 -0.95 0.35 -14.71
C MET A 354 0.26 -0.56 -14.90
N VAL A 355 1.37 -0.17 -14.31
CA VAL A 355 2.64 -0.90 -14.31
C VAL A 355 2.67 -1.76 -13.05
N ASN A 356 2.43 -3.05 -13.21
CA ASN A 356 2.32 -4.01 -12.10
C ASN A 356 3.45 -5.03 -12.04
N SER A 357 4.36 -4.97 -13.01
CA SER A 357 5.56 -5.79 -13.10
C SER A 357 6.78 -4.91 -13.32
N ALA A 358 7.89 -5.21 -12.65
CA ALA A 358 9.18 -4.55 -12.92
C ALA A 358 9.68 -4.78 -14.36
N ASN A 359 9.07 -5.72 -15.10
CA ASN A 359 9.35 -5.99 -16.49
C ASN A 359 8.43 -5.24 -17.47
N ASP A 360 7.47 -4.44 -16.98
CA ASP A 360 6.65 -3.60 -17.83
C ASP A 360 7.44 -2.40 -18.37
N ILE A 361 7.23 -2.08 -19.64
CA ILE A 361 7.85 -0.95 -20.34
C ILE A 361 6.75 -0.03 -20.84
N VAL A 362 6.78 1.23 -20.40
CA VAL A 362 5.89 2.28 -20.90
C VAL A 362 6.61 3.10 -21.97
N VAL A 363 5.96 3.31 -23.11
CA VAL A 363 6.53 4.01 -24.27
C VAL A 363 5.64 5.19 -24.67
N GLU A 364 6.09 6.39 -24.34
CA GLU A 364 5.47 7.66 -24.71
C GLU A 364 6.33 8.54 -25.61
N LYS A 365 5.70 9.41 -26.41
CA LYS A 365 6.40 10.43 -27.20
C LYS A 365 5.96 11.83 -26.83
N ALA A 366 6.89 12.77 -26.99
CA ALA A 366 6.65 14.18 -26.73
C ALA A 366 5.40 14.72 -27.44
N GLY A 367 4.54 15.39 -26.66
CA GLY A 367 3.34 16.09 -27.15
C GLY A 367 2.18 15.18 -27.52
N GLN A 368 2.14 13.97 -26.98
CA GLN A 368 1.05 13.02 -27.20
C GLN A 368 -0.08 13.13 -26.17
N GLY A 369 0.17 13.64 -24.98
CA GLY A 369 -0.85 13.86 -23.97
C GLY A 369 -0.22 14.25 -22.65
N ILE A 370 -0.98 14.07 -21.57
CA ILE A 370 -0.50 14.12 -20.19
C ILE A 370 -0.71 12.75 -19.58
N ASP A 371 0.37 12.01 -19.48
CA ASP A 371 0.31 10.59 -19.20
C ASP A 371 0.59 10.30 -17.73
N THR A 372 0.04 9.19 -17.25
CA THR A 372 0.13 8.79 -15.85
C THR A 372 0.60 7.35 -15.72
N VAL A 373 1.68 7.11 -15.00
CA VAL A 373 2.01 5.77 -14.50
C VAL A 373 1.44 5.59 -13.10
N SER A 374 0.64 4.56 -12.93
CA SER A 374 0.21 4.06 -11.62
C SER A 374 0.92 2.73 -11.36
N THR A 375 1.66 2.64 -10.26
CA THR A 375 2.47 1.45 -9.95
C THR A 375 2.52 1.16 -8.46
N TRP A 376 2.95 -0.06 -8.12
CA TRP A 376 3.28 -0.48 -6.75
C TRP A 376 4.70 -1.07 -6.71
N ILE A 377 5.56 -0.67 -7.64
CA ILE A 377 6.94 -1.13 -7.75
C ILE A 377 7.84 -0.14 -7.01
N ASP A 378 8.61 -0.63 -6.04
CA ASP A 378 9.57 0.19 -5.31
C ASP A 378 10.74 0.62 -6.21
N GLY A 379 11.15 1.88 -6.10
CA GLY A 379 12.26 2.43 -6.88
C GLY A 379 11.90 2.76 -8.32
N TYR A 380 10.60 2.82 -8.67
CA TYR A 380 10.18 3.07 -10.04
C TYR A 380 10.65 4.45 -10.54
N VAL A 381 11.16 4.47 -11.77
CA VAL A 381 11.63 5.69 -12.47
C VAL A 381 10.70 5.95 -13.65
N LEU A 382 10.13 7.15 -13.73
CA LEU A 382 9.31 7.53 -14.90
C LEU A 382 10.14 7.45 -16.19
N PRO A 383 9.60 6.84 -17.26
CA PRO A 383 10.21 6.92 -18.58
C PRO A 383 10.07 8.34 -19.15
N ASP A 384 10.82 8.62 -20.22
CA ASP A 384 10.72 9.89 -20.94
C ASP A 384 9.29 10.17 -21.43
N ASN A 385 8.91 11.45 -21.45
CA ASN A 385 7.62 11.94 -21.97
C ASN A 385 6.38 11.52 -21.15
N VAL A 386 6.54 11.06 -19.91
CA VAL A 386 5.41 10.85 -18.99
C VAL A 386 5.42 11.92 -17.90
N GLU A 387 4.27 12.52 -17.64
CA GLU A 387 4.13 13.67 -16.74
C GLU A 387 3.77 13.30 -15.31
N ASN A 388 3.04 12.20 -15.07
CA ASN A 388 2.52 11.86 -13.74
C ASN A 388 2.96 10.47 -13.26
N LEU A 389 3.28 10.35 -11.97
CA LEU A 389 3.50 9.08 -11.27
C LEU A 389 2.62 9.00 -10.02
N ILE A 390 2.02 7.83 -9.81
CA ILE A 390 1.25 7.50 -8.61
C ILE A 390 1.75 6.17 -8.06
N LEU A 391 2.29 6.19 -6.84
CA LEU A 391 2.54 4.98 -6.05
C LEU A 391 1.23 4.50 -5.41
N THR A 392 1.00 3.20 -5.46
CA THR A 392 -0.17 2.52 -4.92
C THR A 392 0.28 1.35 -4.04
N GLY A 393 -0.56 0.92 -3.08
CA GLY A 393 -0.24 -0.13 -2.12
C GLY A 393 0.58 0.34 -0.91
N THR A 394 0.93 -0.59 -0.01
CA THR A 394 1.67 -0.32 1.25
C THR A 394 2.96 -1.15 1.30
N GLY A 395 4.11 -0.54 1.60
CA GLY A 395 5.42 -1.21 1.70
C GLY A 395 6.49 -0.74 0.71
N TRP A 396 6.13 0.17 -0.21
CA TRP A 396 6.99 0.68 -1.28
C TRP A 396 7.36 2.11 -1.00
N ASN A 397 8.65 2.41 -1.05
CA ASN A 397 9.20 3.55 -0.34
C ASN A 397 9.97 4.48 -1.26
N SER A 398 9.99 4.29 -2.59
CA SER A 398 10.71 5.21 -3.47
C SER A 398 10.13 5.34 -4.87
N ALA A 399 10.10 6.57 -5.39
CA ALA A 399 9.75 6.88 -6.77
C ALA A 399 10.57 8.06 -7.29
N THR A 400 10.89 8.01 -8.59
CA THR A 400 11.71 9.02 -9.26
C THR A 400 11.06 9.50 -10.56
N GLY A 401 11.03 10.81 -10.77
CA GLY A 401 10.58 11.45 -12.01
C GLY A 401 11.59 11.38 -13.15
N ASN A 402 11.40 12.23 -14.16
CA ASN A 402 12.23 12.35 -15.35
C ASN A 402 12.75 13.80 -15.53
N GLY A 403 12.91 14.29 -16.76
CA GLY A 403 13.39 15.64 -17.04
C GLY A 403 12.28 16.68 -17.28
N LEU A 404 11.01 16.32 -17.06
CA LEU A 404 9.84 17.17 -17.23
C LEU A 404 9.34 17.70 -15.88
N ALA A 405 8.42 18.68 -15.91
CA ALA A 405 7.67 19.07 -14.72
C ALA A 405 6.68 17.95 -14.35
N ASN A 406 7.06 17.09 -13.43
CA ASN A 406 6.33 15.91 -13.02
C ASN A 406 5.40 16.18 -11.83
N ARG A 407 4.30 15.42 -11.78
CA ARG A 407 3.45 15.28 -10.60
C ARG A 407 3.62 13.88 -10.02
N ILE A 408 4.21 13.79 -8.83
CA ILE A 408 4.53 12.52 -8.18
C ILE A 408 3.75 12.43 -6.88
N ILE A 409 2.92 11.39 -6.77
CA ILE A 409 2.12 11.09 -5.58
C ILE A 409 2.61 9.77 -4.98
N GLY A 410 3.05 9.84 -3.72
CA GLY A 410 3.41 8.70 -2.88
C GLY A 410 2.21 7.87 -2.42
N ASN A 411 2.44 6.96 -1.48
CA ASN A 411 1.43 6.13 -0.83
C ASN A 411 1.46 6.36 0.69
N ASP A 412 0.74 5.57 1.49
CA ASP A 412 0.69 5.81 2.95
C ASP A 412 1.92 5.31 3.72
N SER A 413 2.94 4.80 3.03
CA SER A 413 4.22 4.34 3.58
C SER A 413 5.24 5.49 3.63
N ALA A 414 6.35 5.33 4.36
CA ALA A 414 7.44 6.31 4.34
C ALA A 414 8.13 6.29 2.96
N ASN A 415 7.86 7.30 2.12
CA ASN A 415 8.36 7.37 0.76
C ASN A 415 9.64 8.21 0.63
N VAL A 416 10.38 7.99 -0.45
CA VAL A 416 11.54 8.74 -0.90
C VAL A 416 11.21 9.20 -2.31
N LEU A 417 10.83 10.47 -2.45
CA LEU A 417 10.35 11.03 -3.70
C LEU A 417 11.41 11.97 -4.28
N ASN A 418 11.79 11.74 -5.54
CA ASN A 418 12.71 12.60 -6.28
C ASN A 418 12.09 13.01 -7.61
N GLY A 419 11.82 14.30 -7.81
CA GLY A 419 11.28 14.83 -9.06
C GLY A 419 12.25 14.77 -10.24
N ARG A 420 13.57 14.84 -9.97
CA ARG A 420 14.65 15.10 -10.93
C ARG A 420 14.47 16.45 -11.63
N GLY A 421 14.68 16.53 -12.94
CA GLY A 421 14.75 17.80 -13.64
C GLY A 421 13.34 18.28 -13.96
N GLY A 422 13.00 19.54 -13.68
CA GLY A 422 11.63 19.99 -13.85
C GLY A 422 11.25 21.03 -12.80
N ASN A 423 10.01 21.48 -12.82
CA ASN A 423 9.43 22.17 -11.66
C ASN A 423 8.33 21.25 -11.15
N ASP A 424 8.64 20.42 -10.17
CA ASP A 424 7.83 19.25 -9.85
C ASP A 424 6.83 19.54 -8.72
N VAL A 425 5.75 18.78 -8.69
CA VAL A 425 4.82 18.74 -7.54
C VAL A 425 4.91 17.35 -6.92
N LEU A 426 5.34 17.32 -5.66
CA LEU A 426 5.55 16.10 -4.89
C LEU A 426 4.54 16.04 -3.74
N THR A 427 3.86 14.91 -3.60
CA THR A 427 2.91 14.64 -2.51
C THR A 427 3.31 13.32 -1.85
N GLY A 428 3.56 13.33 -0.55
CA GLY A 428 3.95 12.13 0.21
C GLY A 428 2.77 11.21 0.52
N ASN A 429 1.64 11.79 0.92
CA ASN A 429 0.48 11.21 1.60
C ASN A 429 0.76 10.84 3.07
N GLY A 430 0.60 9.57 3.43
CA GLY A 430 0.88 9.07 4.78
C GLY A 430 2.38 8.84 4.97
N GLY A 431 2.77 8.32 6.14
CA GLY A 431 4.17 8.02 6.41
C GLY A 431 5.00 9.22 6.89
N ASN A 432 6.32 9.01 6.93
CA ASN A 432 7.31 10.07 7.17
C ASN A 432 8.21 10.10 5.93
N ASP A 433 7.98 11.07 5.07
CA ASP A 433 8.54 11.04 3.73
C ASP A 433 9.88 11.73 3.65
N THR A 434 10.69 11.36 2.68
CA THR A 434 11.91 12.04 2.29
C THR A 434 11.75 12.62 0.90
N PHE A 435 11.65 13.94 0.81
CA PHE A 435 11.63 14.64 -0.46
C PHE A 435 13.06 15.03 -0.84
N VAL A 436 13.55 14.50 -1.95
CA VAL A 436 14.91 14.74 -2.45
C VAL A 436 14.87 15.91 -3.42
N ILE A 437 15.58 16.98 -3.08
CA ILE A 437 15.76 18.17 -3.92
C ILE A 437 17.25 18.31 -4.20
N ALA A 438 17.67 18.17 -5.46
CA ALA A 438 19.07 18.36 -5.82
C ALA A 438 19.34 19.70 -6.52
N LYS A 439 20.60 20.13 -6.47
CA LYS A 439 21.02 21.36 -7.13
C LYS A 439 20.92 21.27 -8.65
N GLY A 440 20.20 22.22 -9.25
CA GLY A 440 20.05 22.35 -10.71
C GLY A 440 18.91 21.53 -11.30
N GLU A 441 18.10 20.90 -10.45
CA GLU A 441 16.96 20.08 -10.85
C GLU A 441 15.68 20.90 -11.04
N GLY A 442 15.57 22.08 -10.41
CA GLY A 442 14.53 23.07 -10.70
C GLY A 442 13.71 23.46 -9.48
N ASN A 443 12.52 24.03 -9.69
CA ASN A 443 11.73 24.66 -8.63
C ASN A 443 10.54 23.79 -8.24
N ASP A 444 10.64 23.13 -7.09
CA ASP A 444 9.67 22.12 -6.70
C ASP A 444 8.68 22.61 -5.64
N VAL A 445 7.52 21.99 -5.62
CA VAL A 445 6.44 22.23 -4.67
C VAL A 445 6.14 20.91 -3.95
N ILE A 446 6.16 20.93 -2.62
CA ILE A 446 5.75 19.81 -1.78
C ILE A 446 4.43 20.18 -1.11
N THR A 447 3.40 19.35 -1.31
CA THR A 447 2.01 19.72 -1.02
C THR A 447 1.57 19.45 0.42
N ASP A 448 2.20 18.50 1.10
CA ASP A 448 1.73 17.93 2.37
C ASP A 448 2.84 17.73 3.42
N PHE A 449 3.97 18.42 3.24
CA PHE A 449 5.13 18.32 4.12
C PHE A 449 4.79 18.53 5.61
N LYS A 450 5.03 17.49 6.42
CA LYS A 450 4.75 17.42 7.85
C LYS A 450 5.99 17.76 8.69
N ALA A 451 6.20 19.05 8.94
CA ALA A 451 7.29 19.55 9.79
C ALA A 451 7.11 19.23 11.29
N GLY A 452 8.16 18.82 12.00
CA GLY A 452 8.17 18.60 13.45
C GLY A 452 9.33 17.74 13.97
N THR A 453 9.46 17.62 15.29
CA THR A 453 10.51 16.77 15.92
C THR A 453 10.11 15.30 15.90
N GLY A 454 11.03 14.39 15.53
CA GLY A 454 10.72 12.95 15.39
C GLY A 454 10.02 12.61 14.08
N ALA A 455 9.10 11.63 14.09
CA ALA A 455 8.36 11.04 12.95
C ALA A 455 7.53 12.07 12.11
N GLY A 456 8.20 13.00 11.45
CA GLY A 456 7.72 13.91 10.41
C GLY A 456 8.60 13.80 9.17
N ASP A 457 8.30 14.62 8.16
CA ASP A 457 8.94 14.52 6.85
C ASP A 457 10.31 15.18 6.82
N VAL A 458 11.15 14.71 5.90
CA VAL A 458 12.53 15.14 5.71
C VAL A 458 12.68 15.77 4.34
N LEU A 459 13.12 17.01 4.32
CA LEU A 459 13.63 17.68 3.12
C LEU A 459 15.12 17.37 2.97
N LYS A 460 15.47 16.50 2.03
CA LYS A 460 16.85 16.16 1.71
C LYS A 460 17.38 17.10 0.63
N LEU A 461 18.28 18.01 1.03
CA LEU A 461 18.87 19.01 0.14
C LEU A 461 20.24 18.53 -0.34
N ASP A 462 20.32 18.12 -1.61
CA ASP A 462 21.54 17.57 -2.20
C ASP A 462 22.29 18.59 -3.09
N GLY A 463 23.61 18.67 -2.94
CA GLY A 463 24.46 19.56 -3.73
C GLY A 463 24.39 21.06 -3.38
N PHE A 464 23.69 21.44 -2.31
CA PHE A 464 23.59 22.83 -1.84
C PHE A 464 24.63 23.20 -0.76
N GLY A 465 25.06 24.47 -0.75
CA GLY A 465 26.13 24.96 0.15
C GLY A 465 25.71 25.27 1.59
N PHE A 466 24.61 24.72 2.09
CA PHE A 466 24.13 24.98 3.45
C PHE A 466 25.02 24.25 4.47
N LYS A 467 25.40 24.95 5.53
CA LYS A 467 26.33 24.43 6.55
C LYS A 467 25.63 23.70 7.69
N ASP A 468 24.39 24.08 7.95
CA ASP A 468 23.56 23.60 9.05
C ASP A 468 22.09 23.99 8.80
N PHE A 469 21.20 23.47 9.65
CA PHE A 469 19.79 23.81 9.65
C PHE A 469 19.53 25.32 9.81
N ALA A 470 20.35 26.03 10.59
CA ALA A 470 20.18 27.46 10.81
C ALA A 470 20.37 28.26 9.50
N ALA A 471 21.29 27.84 8.64
CA ALA A 471 21.49 28.41 7.32
C ALA A 471 20.29 28.17 6.40
N VAL A 472 19.69 26.97 6.42
CA VAL A 472 18.47 26.66 5.65
C VAL A 472 17.29 27.48 6.14
N LYS A 473 17.09 27.54 7.46
CA LYS A 473 16.02 28.33 8.07
C LYS A 473 16.17 29.83 7.81
N ALA A 474 17.40 30.34 7.71
CA ALA A 474 17.67 31.73 7.34
C ALA A 474 17.37 32.02 5.85
N ALA A 475 17.41 31.01 4.99
CA ALA A 475 17.07 31.12 3.58
C ALA A 475 15.57 30.90 3.29
N ALA A 476 14.80 30.49 4.31
CA ALA A 476 13.38 30.27 4.23
C ALA A 476 12.57 31.54 4.55
N ALA A 477 11.52 31.79 3.79
CA ALA A 477 10.60 32.91 3.97
C ALA A 477 9.14 32.45 3.88
N GLN A 478 8.30 32.96 4.76
CA GLN A 478 6.86 32.72 4.68
C GLN A 478 6.27 33.54 3.52
N SER A 479 5.52 32.88 2.63
CA SER A 479 4.76 33.48 1.55
C SER A 479 3.30 33.05 1.67
N GLY A 480 2.44 33.92 2.21
CA GLY A 480 1.05 33.53 2.49
C GLY A 480 0.98 32.39 3.52
N SER A 481 0.32 31.30 3.16
CA SER A 481 0.25 30.05 3.94
C SER A 481 1.50 29.18 3.82
N ASP A 482 2.34 29.44 2.82
CA ASP A 482 3.38 28.51 2.38
C ASP A 482 4.76 28.96 2.82
N LEU A 483 5.69 28.01 2.90
CA LEU A 483 7.08 28.25 3.21
C LEU A 483 7.93 28.10 1.94
N VAL A 484 8.62 29.16 1.54
CA VAL A 484 9.52 29.12 0.37
C VAL A 484 10.96 29.15 0.86
N ILE A 485 11.75 28.16 0.48
CA ILE A 485 13.18 28.08 0.80
C ILE A 485 13.97 28.45 -0.45
N ASN A 486 14.76 29.52 -0.38
CA ASN A 486 15.64 29.92 -1.47
C ASN A 486 16.94 29.11 -1.41
N LEU A 487 17.16 28.25 -2.40
CA LEU A 487 18.29 27.34 -2.45
C LEU A 487 19.51 27.93 -3.18
N GLY A 488 19.36 29.13 -3.76
CA GLY A 488 20.40 29.81 -4.55
C GLY A 488 20.27 29.54 -6.05
N ASP A 489 21.01 30.28 -6.88
CA ASP A 489 20.99 30.15 -8.36
C ASP A 489 19.58 30.26 -8.99
N SER A 490 18.66 30.98 -8.34
CA SER A 490 17.22 31.09 -8.68
C SER A 490 16.40 29.83 -8.45
N GLN A 491 16.98 28.82 -7.78
CA GLN A 491 16.31 27.60 -7.37
C GLN A 491 15.58 27.79 -6.03
N THR A 492 14.36 27.27 -5.94
CA THR A 492 13.53 27.32 -4.73
C THR A 492 12.81 25.99 -4.52
N VAL A 493 12.54 25.64 -3.27
CA VAL A 493 11.50 24.65 -2.93
C VAL A 493 10.40 25.32 -2.11
N THR A 494 9.15 25.02 -2.44
CA THR A 494 7.98 25.52 -1.74
C THR A 494 7.32 24.40 -0.96
N LEU A 495 7.16 24.57 0.36
CA LEU A 495 6.39 23.67 1.21
C LEU A 495 5.03 24.30 1.46
N GLN A 496 3.98 23.71 0.90
CA GLN A 496 2.64 24.27 0.98
C GLN A 496 2.07 24.13 2.39
N ASN A 497 1.38 25.18 2.84
CA ASN A 497 0.71 25.22 4.14
C ASN A 497 1.63 24.97 5.36
N VAL A 498 2.95 25.01 5.18
CA VAL A 498 3.94 24.88 6.26
C VAL A 498 4.28 26.25 6.84
N LYS A 499 4.36 26.32 8.17
CA LYS A 499 4.78 27.54 8.87
C LYS A 499 6.28 27.53 9.07
N LEU A 500 6.97 28.65 8.83
CA LEU A 500 8.41 28.78 9.13
C LEU A 500 8.76 28.42 10.60
N ALA A 501 7.83 28.68 11.52
CA ALA A 501 8.00 28.37 12.93
C ALA A 501 7.92 26.87 13.27
N SER A 502 7.24 26.05 12.45
CA SER A 502 7.15 24.60 12.67
C SER A 502 8.38 23.84 12.20
N LEU A 503 9.19 24.42 11.30
CA LEU A 503 10.40 23.79 10.80
C LEU A 503 11.47 23.66 11.91
N VAL A 504 11.97 22.44 12.10
CA VAL A 504 13.01 22.03 13.05
C VAL A 504 14.17 21.31 12.34
N ALA A 505 15.25 21.02 13.08
CA ALA A 505 16.45 20.43 12.49
C ALA A 505 16.25 19.01 11.93
N ASP A 506 15.33 18.24 12.52
CA ASP A 506 15.00 16.89 12.06
C ASP A 506 14.35 16.90 10.65
N ASP A 507 13.68 18.00 10.29
CA ASP A 507 12.99 18.15 8.99
C ASP A 507 13.94 18.36 7.81
N VAL A 508 15.24 18.52 8.04
CA VAL A 508 16.20 18.88 7.00
C VAL A 508 17.43 17.99 7.07
N SER A 509 17.65 17.24 5.99
CA SER A 509 18.87 16.46 5.78
C SER A 509 19.81 17.21 4.83
N LEU A 510 20.98 17.59 5.36
CA LEU A 510 22.08 18.23 4.63
C LEU A 510 23.20 17.24 4.28
N VAL A 511 22.89 15.95 4.20
CA VAL A 511 23.86 14.93 3.81
C VAL A 511 24.31 15.24 2.38
N ASN A 512 25.51 15.83 2.27
CA ASN A 512 26.16 16.14 1.01
C ASN A 512 26.44 14.85 0.22
N ILE A 513 25.83 14.66 -0.96
CA ILE A 513 26.64 14.10 -2.05
C ILE A 513 27.64 15.20 -2.40
N LYS A 514 28.93 14.88 -2.34
CA LYS A 514 29.96 15.84 -2.73
C LYS A 514 29.80 16.12 -4.22
N ALA A 515 29.31 17.31 -4.56
CA ALA A 515 29.19 17.78 -5.94
C ALA A 515 30.54 17.70 -6.67
N GLY A 516 30.55 17.00 -7.80
CA GLY A 516 31.63 16.98 -8.77
C GLY A 516 31.04 17.01 -10.18
N ALA A 517 30.57 18.18 -10.60
CA ALA A 517 30.11 18.40 -11.96
C ALA A 517 31.28 18.30 -12.95
N ALA A 518 31.09 17.56 -14.05
CA ALA A 518 31.66 17.89 -15.34
C ALA A 518 30.72 17.46 -16.46
N ALA A 519 30.22 18.43 -17.23
CA ALA A 519 29.64 18.24 -18.55
C ALA A 519 30.71 17.68 -19.55
N PRO A 520 30.30 17.11 -20.70
CA PRO A 520 30.95 15.96 -21.32
C PRO A 520 32.18 16.33 -22.16
N VAL A 521 33.27 15.54 -22.09
CA VAL A 521 34.21 15.36 -23.22
C VAL A 521 34.89 13.97 -23.17
N ALA A 522 34.92 13.31 -24.32
CA ALA A 522 35.51 12.00 -24.67
C ALA A 522 37.07 11.96 -24.65
N PRO A 523 37.73 10.91 -25.19
CA PRO A 523 37.95 9.56 -24.66
C PRO A 523 39.43 9.25 -24.28
N ALA A 524 39.61 8.24 -23.41
CA ALA A 524 40.75 7.32 -23.22
C ALA A 524 42.18 7.84 -22.90
N THR A 525 42.80 7.30 -21.82
CA THR A 525 44.04 6.45 -21.87
C THR A 525 44.31 5.75 -20.51
N PRO A 526 44.95 4.54 -20.46
CA PRO A 526 44.85 3.60 -19.34
C PRO A 526 46.09 3.47 -18.42
N ALA A 527 45.84 2.88 -17.22
CA ALA A 527 46.72 2.19 -16.24
C ALA A 527 47.81 3.03 -15.52
N THR A 528 48.13 2.84 -14.22
CA THR A 528 48.61 1.61 -13.54
C THR A 528 48.61 1.84 -12.00
N PRO A 529 48.61 0.79 -11.13
CA PRO A 529 48.18 0.85 -9.72
C PRO A 529 49.33 0.99 -8.71
N THR A 530 49.02 1.50 -7.50
CA THR A 530 49.80 1.22 -6.27
C THR A 530 48.92 1.19 -5.02
N THR A 531 49.05 0.10 -4.27
CA THR A 531 48.55 -0.32 -2.94
C THR A 531 48.99 0.61 -1.77
N PRO A 532 48.61 0.34 -0.50
CA PRO A 532 47.28 0.36 0.14
C PRO A 532 47.23 1.32 1.36
N ALA A 533 46.07 1.85 1.78
CA ALA A 533 45.99 2.59 3.06
C ALA A 533 44.62 2.59 3.75
N ALA A 534 44.65 2.08 4.98
CA ALA A 534 43.86 2.41 6.20
C ALA A 534 42.35 2.06 6.28
N PRO A 535 41.87 1.61 7.46
CA PRO A 535 40.51 1.12 7.65
C PRO A 535 39.51 2.28 7.67
N ALA A 536 38.45 2.17 6.86
CA ALA A 536 37.43 3.21 6.73
C ALA A 536 36.44 3.14 7.91
N THR A 537 36.27 4.27 8.59
CA THR A 537 35.19 4.55 9.57
C THR A 537 34.14 5.47 8.92
N SER A 538 33.68 5.12 7.72
CA SER A 538 32.67 5.88 6.97
C SER A 538 31.79 4.91 6.18
N PRO A 539 30.49 5.20 6.00
CA PRO A 539 29.58 4.32 5.27
C PRO A 539 30.13 4.08 3.87
N VAL A 540 30.21 2.80 3.48
CA VAL A 540 30.68 2.37 2.18
C VAL A 540 29.74 2.95 1.13
N ASN A 541 30.21 3.94 0.37
CA ASN A 541 29.45 4.51 -0.73
C ASN A 541 29.62 3.60 -1.95
N LEU A 542 28.81 2.53 -2.01
CA LEU A 542 28.73 1.65 -3.16
C LEU A 542 27.90 2.32 -4.25
N ALA A 543 28.36 2.18 -5.49
CA ALA A 543 27.65 2.76 -6.62
C ALA A 543 26.36 1.98 -6.90
N VAL A 544 25.32 2.69 -7.33
CA VAL A 544 24.02 2.12 -7.72
C VAL A 544 23.90 2.21 -9.22
N SER A 545 23.35 1.17 -9.84
CA SER A 545 23.14 1.12 -11.29
C SER A 545 22.20 2.24 -11.77
N GLY A 546 22.56 2.93 -12.86
CA GLY A 546 21.78 3.98 -13.48
C GLY A 546 20.55 3.49 -14.27
N ALA A 547 19.67 4.41 -14.68
CA ALA A 547 18.45 4.08 -15.42
C ALA A 547 18.76 3.47 -16.80
N THR A 548 18.02 2.45 -17.20
CA THR A 548 18.24 1.71 -18.45
C THR A 548 17.81 2.52 -19.68
N THR A 549 18.46 2.26 -20.80
CA THR A 549 18.39 2.99 -22.06
C THR A 549 17.96 2.10 -23.23
N LYS A 550 18.22 0.78 -23.16
CA LYS A 550 17.68 -0.23 -24.08
C LYS A 550 17.41 -1.54 -23.36
N SER A 551 16.63 -2.41 -24.01
CA SER A 551 16.29 -3.73 -23.47
C SER A 551 16.52 -4.83 -24.51
N PHE A 552 17.06 -5.96 -24.06
CA PHE A 552 17.44 -7.13 -24.86
C PHE A 552 16.77 -8.40 -24.33
N TRP A 553 16.25 -9.22 -25.25
CA TRP A 553 15.56 -10.48 -24.93
C TRP A 553 15.98 -11.62 -25.87
N SER A 554 16.34 -12.77 -25.31
CA SER A 554 16.62 -14.00 -26.06
C SER A 554 15.35 -14.84 -26.27
N GLY A 555 15.43 -15.77 -27.22
CA GLY A 555 14.40 -16.79 -27.43
C GLY A 555 14.68 -18.04 -26.60
N ALA A 556 13.97 -19.14 -26.88
CA ALA A 556 14.30 -20.43 -26.27
C ALA A 556 15.59 -20.99 -26.90
N GLY A 557 16.66 -21.12 -26.11
CA GLY A 557 17.95 -21.58 -26.63
C GLY A 557 19.12 -21.31 -25.68
N ALA A 558 20.33 -21.43 -26.21
CA ALA A 558 21.53 -20.88 -25.60
C ALA A 558 22.05 -19.81 -26.57
N ASP A 559 21.63 -18.58 -26.34
CA ASP A 559 21.88 -17.41 -27.17
C ASP A 559 22.99 -16.54 -26.58
N THR A 560 23.59 -15.67 -27.39
CA THR A 560 24.49 -14.61 -26.90
C THR A 560 23.87 -13.26 -27.19
N MET A 561 23.53 -12.52 -26.14
CA MET A 561 23.02 -11.16 -26.21
C MET A 561 24.17 -10.20 -25.92
N ASN A 562 24.39 -9.25 -26.84
CA ASN A 562 25.36 -8.19 -26.65
C ASN A 562 24.58 -6.87 -26.55
N GLY A 563 24.65 -6.24 -25.38
CA GLY A 563 24.19 -4.89 -25.15
C GLY A 563 25.10 -3.87 -25.82
N THR A 564 24.95 -2.63 -25.38
CA THR A 564 25.49 -1.42 -25.98
C THR A 564 26.44 -0.72 -25.02
N ASP A 565 26.77 0.54 -25.30
CA ASP A 565 27.59 1.36 -24.41
C ASP A 565 26.73 2.19 -23.43
N GLY A 566 25.41 1.92 -23.37
CA GLY A 566 24.48 2.55 -22.43
C GLY A 566 23.87 1.51 -21.50
N ASN A 567 23.31 1.97 -20.40
CA ASN A 567 22.68 1.14 -19.36
C ASN A 567 21.60 0.26 -20.00
N ASP A 568 21.72 -1.06 -19.94
CA ASP A 568 20.86 -1.99 -20.68
C ASP A 568 20.14 -2.96 -19.74
N LEU A 569 18.88 -3.26 -20.04
CA LEU A 569 18.14 -4.35 -19.40
C LEU A 569 18.27 -5.61 -20.26
N ILE A 570 19.00 -6.61 -19.78
CA ILE A 570 19.21 -7.87 -20.51
C ILE A 570 18.50 -9.00 -19.77
N THR A 571 17.53 -9.62 -20.44
CA THR A 571 16.75 -10.73 -19.88
C THR A 571 16.91 -11.98 -20.72
N ALA A 572 17.45 -13.04 -20.12
CA ALA A 572 17.65 -14.33 -20.75
C ALA A 572 16.45 -15.27 -20.60
N SER A 573 16.33 -16.28 -21.46
CA SER A 573 15.45 -17.43 -21.29
C SER A 573 16.13 -18.69 -21.80
N GLY A 574 16.90 -19.37 -20.95
CA GLY A 574 17.60 -20.59 -21.35
C GLY A 574 18.91 -20.81 -20.64
N GLY A 575 19.99 -21.00 -21.40
CA GLY A 575 21.36 -21.10 -20.89
C GLY A 575 22.22 -20.08 -21.63
N ASP A 576 21.87 -18.82 -21.50
CA ASP A 576 22.30 -17.75 -22.39
C ASP A 576 23.58 -17.08 -21.89
N THR A 577 24.26 -16.37 -22.79
CA THR A 577 25.37 -15.47 -22.43
C THR A 577 24.93 -14.03 -22.64
N MET A 578 24.87 -13.27 -21.55
CA MET A 578 24.50 -11.85 -21.50
C MET A 578 25.77 -11.03 -21.36
N VAL A 579 26.05 -10.18 -22.34
CA VAL A 579 27.19 -9.26 -22.37
C VAL A 579 26.62 -7.85 -22.35
N GLY A 580 26.82 -7.07 -21.29
CA GLY A 580 26.20 -5.77 -21.09
C GLY A 580 26.81 -4.71 -21.97
N GLY A 581 28.14 -4.60 -21.91
CA GLY A 581 28.87 -3.63 -22.71
C GLY A 581 29.40 -2.54 -21.80
N LYS A 582 29.14 -1.26 -22.07
CA LYS A 582 29.39 -0.19 -21.09
C LYS A 582 28.06 0.37 -20.62
N GLY A 583 28.10 1.13 -19.53
CA GLY A 583 26.90 1.61 -18.87
C GLY A 583 26.54 0.67 -17.73
N ASP A 584 25.60 1.13 -16.93
CA ASP A 584 25.14 0.43 -15.74
C ASP A 584 24.03 -0.54 -16.14
N ASP A 585 24.36 -1.82 -16.29
CA ASP A 585 23.49 -2.81 -16.90
C ASP A 585 22.70 -3.60 -15.84
N THR A 586 21.47 -3.98 -16.17
CA THR A 586 20.62 -4.82 -15.34
C THR A 586 20.34 -6.15 -16.02
N TYR A 587 20.68 -7.24 -15.33
CA TYR A 587 20.53 -8.61 -15.78
C TYR A 587 19.42 -9.31 -15.02
N VAL A 588 18.42 -9.82 -15.75
CA VAL A 588 17.38 -10.68 -15.18
C VAL A 588 17.74 -12.14 -15.46
N VAL A 589 18.18 -12.84 -14.41
CA VAL A 589 18.69 -14.22 -14.51
C VAL A 589 17.64 -15.20 -14.02
N ASN A 590 17.23 -16.13 -14.88
CA ASN A 590 16.20 -17.12 -14.57
C ASN A 590 16.68 -18.59 -14.66
N SER A 591 17.95 -18.81 -15.04
CA SER A 591 18.58 -20.12 -15.09
C SER A 591 20.02 -20.09 -14.56
N LEU A 592 20.43 -21.11 -13.78
CA LEU A 592 21.84 -21.29 -13.39
C LEU A 592 22.77 -21.57 -14.59
N ALA A 593 22.20 -21.88 -15.75
CA ALA A 593 22.97 -22.06 -16.99
C ALA A 593 23.31 -20.72 -17.67
N ASP A 594 22.67 -19.63 -17.27
CA ASP A 594 22.95 -18.30 -17.80
C ASP A 594 24.32 -17.80 -17.32
N LYS A 595 24.97 -17.04 -18.19
CA LYS A 595 26.29 -16.46 -17.96
C LYS A 595 26.24 -14.98 -18.24
N ILE A 596 26.69 -14.19 -17.28
CA ILE A 596 26.90 -12.76 -17.47
C ILE A 596 28.39 -12.55 -17.74
N VAL A 597 28.69 -11.67 -18.69
CA VAL A 597 30.06 -11.31 -19.06
C VAL A 597 30.20 -9.81 -18.97
N GLU A 598 30.78 -9.37 -17.85
CA GLU A 598 31.12 -7.98 -17.59
C GLU A 598 32.63 -7.76 -17.53
N LYS A 599 33.08 -6.54 -17.82
CA LYS A 599 34.49 -6.14 -17.62
C LYS A 599 34.60 -4.99 -16.64
N ALA A 600 35.71 -5.01 -15.91
CA ALA A 600 36.03 -3.97 -14.93
C ALA A 600 35.94 -2.55 -15.51
N GLY A 601 35.14 -1.71 -14.85
CA GLY A 601 34.99 -0.29 -15.16
C GLY A 601 34.14 0.00 -16.40
N GLU A 602 33.32 -0.96 -16.84
CA GLU A 602 32.33 -0.74 -17.89
C GLU A 602 31.02 -0.13 -17.35
N GLY A 603 30.71 -0.31 -16.08
CA GLY A 603 29.60 0.38 -15.39
C GLY A 603 29.42 -0.14 -13.97
N VAL A 604 28.21 0.05 -13.45
CA VAL A 604 27.73 -0.48 -12.18
C VAL A 604 26.55 -1.39 -12.47
N ASP A 605 26.79 -2.69 -12.36
CA ASP A 605 25.87 -3.67 -12.91
C ASP A 605 25.04 -4.36 -11.83
N THR A 606 23.83 -4.77 -12.19
CA THR A 606 22.86 -5.35 -11.27
C THR A 606 22.36 -6.70 -11.77
N VAL A 607 22.47 -7.73 -10.94
CA VAL A 607 21.74 -8.99 -11.14
C VAL A 607 20.45 -8.96 -10.34
N THR A 608 19.34 -9.21 -11.01
CA THR A 608 18.05 -9.55 -10.39
C THR A 608 17.73 -11.01 -10.67
N THR A 609 17.48 -11.81 -9.64
CA THR A 609 17.18 -13.24 -9.80
C THR A 609 16.28 -13.78 -8.69
N TRP A 610 15.69 -14.95 -8.92
CA TRP A 610 14.91 -15.74 -7.96
C TRP A 610 15.45 -17.18 -7.88
N ILE A 611 16.73 -17.36 -8.21
CA ILE A 611 17.38 -18.67 -8.26
C ILE A 611 18.13 -18.94 -6.97
N HIS A 612 17.91 -20.11 -6.37
CA HIS A 612 18.68 -20.58 -5.23
C HIS A 612 20.15 -20.80 -5.56
N GLY A 613 21.04 -20.23 -4.74
CA GLY A 613 22.48 -20.48 -4.80
C GLY A 613 23.21 -19.78 -5.94
N TYR A 614 22.64 -18.68 -6.47
CA TYR A 614 23.31 -17.88 -7.48
C TYR A 614 24.50 -17.12 -6.88
N VAL A 615 25.59 -17.06 -7.63
CA VAL A 615 26.83 -16.36 -7.27
C VAL A 615 27.06 -15.29 -8.32
N LEU A 616 27.30 -14.04 -7.90
CA LEU A 616 27.63 -12.99 -8.85
C LEU A 616 28.86 -13.38 -9.68
N PRO A 617 28.81 -13.15 -11.01
CA PRO A 617 30.02 -13.23 -11.83
C PRO A 617 31.01 -12.14 -11.40
N ASP A 618 32.26 -12.23 -11.88
CA ASP A 618 33.23 -11.14 -11.71
C ASP A 618 32.71 -9.84 -12.36
N ASN A 619 33.12 -8.69 -11.81
CA ASN A 619 32.82 -7.35 -12.32
C ASN A 619 31.34 -6.92 -12.24
N VAL A 620 30.52 -7.57 -11.42
CA VAL A 620 29.15 -7.10 -11.13
C VAL A 620 29.03 -6.66 -9.69
N GLU A 621 28.43 -5.49 -9.47
CA GLU A 621 28.42 -4.81 -8.16
C GLU A 621 27.18 -5.12 -7.33
N ASN A 622 26.00 -5.25 -7.96
CA ASN A 622 24.72 -5.33 -7.25
C ASN A 622 24.01 -6.69 -7.43
N PHE A 623 23.43 -7.21 -6.35
CA PHE A 623 22.57 -8.40 -6.35
C PHE A 623 21.22 -8.07 -5.69
N ILE A 624 20.12 -8.36 -6.39
CA ILE A 624 18.76 -8.30 -5.86
C ILE A 624 18.11 -9.70 -5.97
N LEU A 625 17.79 -10.30 -4.82
CA LEU A 625 17.05 -11.55 -4.75
C LEU A 625 15.55 -11.25 -4.71
N THR A 626 14.77 -11.94 -5.53
CA THR A 626 13.32 -11.70 -5.68
C THR A 626 12.52 -13.00 -5.47
N GLY A 627 11.23 -12.87 -5.16
CA GLY A 627 10.29 -13.99 -4.97
C GLY A 627 10.31 -14.63 -3.57
N ASN A 628 9.40 -15.60 -3.34
CA ASN A 628 9.18 -16.24 -2.04
C ASN A 628 9.70 -17.70 -2.03
N GLY A 629 10.45 -18.10 -1.00
CA GLY A 629 10.97 -19.47 -0.81
C GLY A 629 12.41 -19.71 -1.27
N TRP A 630 13.11 -18.65 -1.69
CA TRP A 630 14.49 -18.70 -2.16
C TRP A 630 15.39 -17.97 -1.16
N ASN A 631 16.47 -18.62 -0.74
CA ASN A 631 17.16 -18.27 0.49
C ASN A 631 18.68 -18.15 0.36
N SER A 632 19.25 -17.83 -0.80
CA SER A 632 20.69 -17.57 -0.85
C SER A 632 21.12 -16.59 -1.93
N ALA A 633 21.95 -15.64 -1.53
CA ALA A 633 22.59 -14.65 -2.39
C ALA A 633 24.09 -14.63 -2.06
N THR A 634 24.93 -14.79 -3.09
CA THR A 634 26.39 -14.82 -2.92
C THR A 634 27.05 -13.79 -3.82
N GLY A 635 27.85 -12.89 -3.24
CA GLY A 635 28.65 -11.89 -3.94
C GLY A 635 29.90 -12.46 -4.62
N ASN A 636 30.81 -11.57 -5.00
CA ASN A 636 32.08 -11.87 -5.66
C ASN A 636 33.27 -11.27 -4.88
N ALA A 637 34.34 -10.83 -5.55
CA ALA A 637 35.52 -10.26 -4.88
C ALA A 637 35.47 -8.71 -4.77
N LEU A 638 34.41 -8.08 -5.27
CA LEU A 638 34.17 -6.65 -5.20
C LEU A 638 33.39 -6.29 -3.95
N ALA A 639 33.38 -5.01 -3.61
CA ALA A 639 32.47 -4.49 -2.60
C ALA A 639 31.03 -4.47 -3.18
N ASN A 640 30.24 -5.48 -2.87
CA ASN A 640 28.91 -5.70 -3.41
C ASN A 640 27.81 -5.04 -2.59
N ARG A 641 26.73 -4.62 -3.26
CA ARG A 641 25.45 -4.31 -2.60
C ARG A 641 24.51 -5.49 -2.84
N ILE A 642 24.16 -6.20 -1.77
CA ILE A 642 23.31 -7.39 -1.82
C ILE A 642 22.03 -7.13 -1.03
N THR A 643 20.91 -7.36 -1.69
CA THR A 643 19.56 -7.15 -1.16
C THR A 643 18.77 -8.46 -1.28
N GLY A 644 18.35 -8.99 -0.13
CA GLY A 644 17.60 -10.23 0.04
C GLY A 644 16.12 -10.12 -0.38
N ASN A 645 15.29 -10.99 0.17
CA ASN A 645 13.82 -10.97 0.04
C ASN A 645 13.19 -11.31 1.40
N ASP A 646 11.86 -11.26 1.52
CA ASP A 646 11.16 -11.50 2.79
C ASP A 646 11.22 -12.95 3.34
N SER A 647 11.93 -13.86 2.66
CA SER A 647 12.17 -15.23 3.14
C SER A 647 13.43 -15.27 4.02
N ALA A 648 13.56 -16.26 4.91
CA ALA A 648 14.83 -16.48 5.62
C ALA A 648 15.98 -16.75 4.63
N ASN A 649 16.90 -15.80 4.46
CA ASN A 649 17.98 -15.78 3.48
C ASN A 649 19.33 -16.24 4.07
N VAL A 650 20.24 -16.67 3.21
CA VAL A 650 21.67 -16.88 3.52
C VAL A 650 22.47 -15.96 2.60
N ILE A 651 23.03 -14.90 3.16
CA ILE A 651 23.72 -13.84 2.42
C ILE A 651 25.23 -13.92 2.71
N ASP A 652 26.02 -14.10 1.66
CA ASP A 652 27.49 -14.20 1.74
C ASP A 652 28.09 -13.21 0.74
N GLY A 653 28.58 -12.07 1.24
CA GLY A 653 29.16 -11.00 0.42
C GLY A 653 30.44 -11.40 -0.32
N LYS A 654 31.11 -12.46 0.19
CA LYS A 654 32.43 -12.90 -0.23
C LYS A 654 33.51 -11.87 0.06
N GLY A 655 34.35 -11.50 -0.90
CA GLY A 655 35.47 -10.60 -0.63
C GLY A 655 35.07 -9.19 -0.99
N GLY A 656 35.43 -8.20 -0.18
CA GLY A 656 34.91 -6.85 -0.39
C GLY A 656 34.66 -6.19 0.95
N ALA A 657 34.13 -4.97 0.92
CA ALA A 657 33.47 -4.39 2.08
C ALA A 657 32.01 -4.19 1.68
N ASP A 658 31.21 -5.21 1.93
CA ASP A 658 29.91 -5.35 1.29
C ASP A 658 28.81 -4.62 2.07
N LEU A 659 27.73 -4.26 1.38
CA LEU A 659 26.50 -3.75 1.99
C LEU A 659 25.41 -4.80 1.84
N LEU A 660 25.01 -5.40 2.96
CA LEU A 660 24.11 -6.55 3.01
C LEU A 660 22.79 -6.16 3.68
N THR A 661 21.69 -6.47 3.01
CA THR A 661 20.32 -6.22 3.50
C THR A 661 19.51 -7.51 3.39
N GLY A 662 18.95 -7.99 4.50
CA GLY A 662 18.17 -9.22 4.58
C GLY A 662 16.72 -9.06 4.11
N MET A 663 16.11 -7.92 4.45
CA MET A 663 14.68 -7.62 4.46
C MET A 663 13.92 -8.30 5.62
N GLY A 664 12.75 -8.89 5.33
CA GLY A 664 12.03 -9.73 6.28
C GLY A 664 12.60 -11.16 6.32
N GLY A 665 12.25 -11.92 7.35
CA GLY A 665 12.75 -13.29 7.53
C GLY A 665 13.72 -13.39 8.70
N ASN A 666 14.21 -14.61 8.94
CA ASN A 666 15.30 -14.87 9.89
C ASN A 666 16.54 -15.19 9.06
N ASP A 667 17.37 -14.18 8.82
CA ASP A 667 18.44 -14.27 7.85
C ASP A 667 19.74 -14.78 8.46
N THR A 668 20.61 -15.33 7.64
CA THR A 668 21.96 -15.73 8.00
C THR A 668 22.96 -14.94 7.18
N PHE A 669 23.70 -14.05 7.82
CA PHE A 669 24.79 -13.30 7.20
C PHE A 669 26.11 -14.02 7.45
N VAL A 670 26.82 -14.39 6.38
CA VAL A 670 28.05 -15.17 6.43
C VAL A 670 29.24 -14.22 6.33
N ILE A 671 30.07 -14.19 7.38
CA ILE A 671 31.35 -13.49 7.38
C ILE A 671 32.44 -14.53 7.50
N ALA A 672 33.24 -14.72 6.45
CA ALA A 672 34.39 -15.62 6.52
C ALA A 672 35.66 -14.89 6.95
N LYS A 673 36.62 -15.65 7.49
CA LYS A 673 37.92 -15.11 7.83
C LYS A 673 38.63 -14.52 6.61
N GLY A 674 39.12 -13.30 6.74
CA GLY A 674 39.76 -12.53 5.68
C GLY A 674 38.79 -11.82 4.72
N GLN A 675 37.49 -11.87 5.03
CA GLN A 675 36.39 -11.22 4.30
C GLN A 675 35.67 -10.18 5.19
N GLY A 676 36.36 -9.60 6.17
CA GLY A 676 35.78 -8.55 7.01
C GLY A 676 35.67 -7.20 6.28
N GLY A 677 34.81 -6.33 6.79
CA GLY A 677 34.56 -4.99 6.25
C GLY A 677 33.08 -4.71 5.99
N ASP A 678 32.25 -5.74 6.06
CA ASP A 678 30.85 -5.67 5.66
C ASP A 678 29.99 -4.84 6.61
N VAL A 679 28.93 -4.29 6.05
CA VAL A 679 27.89 -3.54 6.73
C VAL A 679 26.55 -4.25 6.51
N ILE A 680 25.92 -4.67 7.58
CA ILE A 680 24.58 -5.25 7.56
C ILE A 680 23.59 -4.18 8.04
N THR A 681 22.54 -3.94 7.25
CA THR A 681 21.69 -2.76 7.41
C THR A 681 20.49 -2.94 8.33
N ASP A 682 20.04 -4.18 8.52
CA ASP A 682 18.71 -4.50 9.07
C ASP A 682 18.72 -5.73 10.00
N PHE A 683 19.89 -6.06 10.56
CA PHE A 683 20.07 -7.22 11.44
C PHE A 683 19.07 -7.24 12.62
N GLN A 684 18.25 -8.29 12.70
CA GLN A 684 17.23 -8.51 13.73
C GLN A 684 17.76 -9.37 14.89
N LEU A 685 17.61 -8.91 16.13
CA LEU A 685 18.09 -9.61 17.33
C LEU A 685 17.12 -10.69 17.83
N HIS A 686 17.65 -11.79 18.37
CA HIS A 686 16.89 -12.81 19.11
C HIS A 686 16.49 -12.30 20.51
N ASN A 687 15.35 -11.61 20.63
CA ASN A 687 14.81 -11.09 21.89
C ASN A 687 14.14 -12.16 22.79
N GLY A 688 14.85 -13.23 23.14
CA GLY A 688 14.37 -14.26 24.08
C GLY A 688 13.39 -15.31 23.49
N GLY A 689 13.28 -15.39 22.16
CA GLY A 689 12.52 -16.39 21.40
C GLY A 689 13.33 -16.98 20.23
N ALA A 690 12.73 -17.89 19.44
CA ALA A 690 13.38 -18.65 18.36
C ALA A 690 13.46 -17.92 17.00
N ASN A 691 13.18 -16.61 16.97
CA ASN A 691 13.15 -15.79 15.75
C ASN A 691 14.15 -14.64 15.88
N GLY A 692 14.91 -14.39 14.82
CA GLY A 692 16.00 -13.40 14.73
C GLY A 692 17.05 -13.84 13.69
N ASP A 693 17.90 -12.90 13.30
CA ASP A 693 18.98 -13.12 12.34
C ASP A 693 20.21 -13.74 13.01
N LEU A 694 21.02 -14.40 12.18
CA LEU A 694 22.21 -15.12 12.59
C LEU A 694 23.45 -14.59 11.87
N LEU A 695 24.44 -14.17 12.65
CA LEU A 695 25.78 -13.90 12.15
C LEU A 695 26.61 -15.20 12.15
N GLN A 696 26.86 -15.75 10.97
CA GLN A 696 27.66 -16.96 10.79
C GLN A 696 29.13 -16.61 10.53
N LEU A 697 29.99 -16.86 11.52
CA LEU A 697 31.41 -16.51 11.50
C LEU A 697 32.27 -17.72 11.11
N LYS A 698 32.74 -17.77 9.87
CA LYS A 698 33.35 -18.97 9.27
C LYS A 698 34.88 -18.95 9.25
N GLY A 699 35.50 -20.00 9.79
CA GLY A 699 36.95 -20.24 9.63
C GLY A 699 37.86 -19.47 10.60
N PHE A 700 37.31 -18.88 11.67
CA PHE A 700 38.08 -18.14 12.69
C PHE A 700 38.81 -19.05 13.71
N GLY A 701 38.48 -20.33 13.73
CA GLY A 701 39.14 -21.35 14.57
C GLY A 701 38.56 -21.48 15.98
N ALA A 702 38.85 -22.61 16.63
CA ALA A 702 38.37 -22.90 17.97
C ALA A 702 39.01 -21.96 19.00
N GLY A 703 38.18 -21.24 19.77
CA GLY A 703 38.61 -20.23 20.73
C GLY A 703 38.57 -18.79 20.21
N ALA A 704 38.04 -18.57 19.00
CA ALA A 704 37.73 -17.24 18.49
C ALA A 704 36.75 -16.49 19.41
N THR A 705 36.84 -15.16 19.42
CA THR A 705 36.00 -14.30 20.28
C THR A 705 35.49 -13.10 19.51
N LEU A 706 34.43 -12.47 20.02
CA LEU A 706 33.82 -11.27 19.44
C LEU A 706 33.85 -10.15 20.48
N THR A 707 34.27 -8.96 20.06
CA THR A 707 34.17 -7.72 20.85
C THR A 707 33.51 -6.64 20.00
N ASN A 708 32.98 -5.57 20.60
CA ASN A 708 32.40 -4.48 19.82
C ASN A 708 32.72 -3.10 20.40
N ASP A 709 32.74 -2.12 19.51
CA ASP A 709 32.73 -0.68 19.82
C ASP A 709 31.51 -0.06 19.12
N GLY A 710 30.48 0.25 19.90
CA GLY A 710 29.18 0.63 19.34
C GLY A 710 28.61 -0.48 18.46
N ASN A 711 28.40 -0.18 17.18
CA ASN A 711 27.84 -1.07 16.17
C ASN A 711 28.88 -1.81 15.31
N VAL A 712 30.18 -1.60 15.57
CA VAL A 712 31.26 -2.29 14.87
C VAL A 712 31.70 -3.47 15.73
N PHE A 713 31.57 -4.68 15.19
CA PHE A 713 31.96 -5.93 15.83
C PHE A 713 33.29 -6.41 15.27
N THR A 714 34.30 -6.54 16.14
CA THR A 714 35.61 -7.11 15.82
C THR A 714 35.61 -8.60 16.15
N ILE A 715 35.90 -9.41 15.15
CA ILE A 715 36.04 -10.86 15.26
C ILE A 715 37.52 -11.18 15.44
N HIS A 716 37.88 -11.79 16.58
CA HIS A 716 39.26 -12.16 16.90
C HIS A 716 39.46 -13.65 16.65
N ALA A 717 40.26 -13.99 15.64
CA ALA A 717 40.58 -15.36 15.29
C ALA A 717 41.53 -16.02 16.30
N ALA A 718 41.52 -17.35 16.35
CA ALA A 718 42.38 -18.12 17.25
C ALA A 718 43.89 -17.96 16.96
N ASP A 719 44.27 -17.56 15.74
CA ASP A 719 45.67 -17.29 15.36
C ASP A 719 46.09 -15.83 15.55
N GLY A 720 45.22 -14.99 16.12
CA GLY A 720 45.48 -13.58 16.44
C GLY A 720 45.19 -12.60 15.31
N SER A 721 44.70 -13.06 14.16
CA SER A 721 44.15 -12.18 13.12
C SER A 721 42.77 -11.64 13.50
N THR A 722 42.36 -10.52 12.90
CA THR A 722 41.08 -9.88 13.19
C THR A 722 40.36 -9.46 11.92
N ASP A 723 39.05 -9.63 11.91
CA ASP A 723 38.12 -9.10 10.91
C ASP A 723 37.05 -8.24 11.58
N THR A 724 36.29 -7.47 10.81
CA THR A 724 35.22 -6.60 11.33
C THR A 724 33.93 -6.76 10.55
N VAL A 725 32.80 -6.57 11.21
CA VAL A 725 31.48 -6.40 10.59
C VAL A 725 30.72 -5.31 11.33
N THR A 726 29.99 -4.47 10.60
CA THR A 726 29.17 -3.40 11.16
C THR A 726 27.71 -3.79 11.09
N LEU A 727 26.98 -3.75 12.20
CA LEU A 727 25.55 -4.05 12.25
C LEU A 727 24.78 -2.75 12.54
N LEU A 728 24.17 -2.13 11.54
CA LEU A 728 23.50 -0.84 11.74
C LEU A 728 22.38 -0.95 12.79
N GLY A 729 22.33 0.00 13.72
CA GLY A 729 21.36 0.01 14.82
C GLY A 729 21.58 -1.02 15.93
N VAL A 730 22.47 -1.99 15.76
CA VAL A 730 22.73 -3.06 16.73
C VAL A 730 24.05 -2.82 17.47
N THR A 731 23.98 -2.73 18.80
CA THR A 731 25.18 -2.46 19.64
C THR A 731 25.53 -3.59 20.62
N LYS A 732 24.75 -4.67 20.64
CA LYS A 732 24.97 -5.84 21.49
C LYS A 732 24.39 -7.09 20.82
N LEU A 733 25.10 -8.20 20.92
CA LEU A 733 24.65 -9.52 20.47
C LEU A 733 24.56 -10.48 21.67
N ALA A 734 23.52 -11.30 21.69
CA ALA A 734 23.40 -12.47 22.56
C ALA A 734 24.07 -13.69 21.92
N ALA A 735 24.27 -14.75 22.71
CA ALA A 735 24.87 -16.00 22.23
C ALA A 735 24.03 -16.74 21.16
N ALA A 736 22.76 -16.34 20.97
CA ALA A 736 21.90 -16.87 19.93
C ALA A 736 22.08 -16.15 18.57
N ASP A 737 22.60 -14.92 18.57
CA ASP A 737 22.68 -14.07 17.38
C ASP A 737 23.91 -14.35 16.52
N TYR A 738 24.85 -15.18 16.99
CA TYR A 738 26.05 -15.52 16.24
C TYR A 738 26.56 -16.92 16.53
N VAL A 739 27.23 -17.50 15.54
CA VAL A 739 27.88 -18.81 15.67
C VAL A 739 29.23 -18.82 14.97
N PHE A 740 30.24 -19.42 15.62
CA PHE A 740 31.51 -19.74 14.99
C PHE A 740 31.43 -21.13 14.34
N VAL A 741 31.72 -21.23 13.05
CA VAL A 741 31.67 -22.47 12.24
C VAL A 741 32.96 -22.78 11.52
#